data_AF-A0A419GY38-F1
#
_entry.id   AF-A0A419GY38-F1
#
_cell.length_a   1.000
_cell.length_b   1.000
_cell.length_c   1.000
_cell.angle_alpha   90.00
_cell.angle_beta   90.00
_cell.angle_gamma   90.00
#
_symmetry.space_group_name_H-M   'P 1'
#
loop_
_entity.id
_entity.type
_entity.pdbx_description
1 polymer ?
#
loop_
_entity_poly.entity_id
_entity_poly.type
_entity_poly.pdbx_seq_one_letter_code
_entity_poly.pdbx_strand_id
1 'polypeptide(L)'
;MSFIELLKIQWEWLGLKAPWFSWVAAIGLLIFPAYYLIKLYIYFRRESRLYVSIVKELKAIQNQQHVRLWHGLTEAAYDAVAQVFDKNPSFFTAWNSFKAQIVRHKNKDGEDQFWASDSAGSAFSESALIDAQLSRGVFLSIPGIVTGLGLLFTFLAILIALFDVKRNPNTMRFDGIEELIGGLSGKFVSSVAAISSATIFLICEKPVFHRLSQSRRSLVTAIDSLIPRLTSTQVLSGIHHDIAEQTNAFRLFNTDLSLKLKQSFSESMGPTLERMVVTIEELNNLMRAAETKKQDSIKGELETLLKSLEESLKTTLKTMGDSFNESMSGSAKDQFDQIVMTLKETALLLENMKVQSSQTQTDLQALINLARNSTEKQITTGQEQVEALTGVLRDLMIQLKETANSSVNDMTLKLTAVTLGLSEKVSQLGEQMAEVMQKSSTDTTNAAKDVIQKAGDWSNQNSAKLDQLIEKYQSQIELTSELKDSLTIALLGFKDSIGKYGQVTSDLKQVTDDVNLSTKLMTQVSATIKDNQESLKTIAGLTKEQIQQLQVANKDQKEVWNQIYQSMEKYKDTFQKVENSAKELFLQLSDNLNNYTEITEENFKTLVQVSNEHFGNAVKGLAQSVGELDELLQNLNDVIHKKRD
;
A
#
# COMPACT_ATOMS: atom_id res chain seq x y z
N MET A 1 -3.17 73.90 -19.80
CA MET A 1 -2.51 73.31 -18.62
C MET A 1 -1.64 72.16 -19.10
N SER A 2 -0.33 72.27 -18.95
CA SER A 2 0.60 71.17 -19.26
C SER A 2 0.41 70.03 -18.25
N PHE A 3 0.63 68.78 -18.63
CA PHE A 3 0.63 67.62 -17.72
C PHE A 3 1.53 67.83 -16.49
N ILE A 4 2.62 68.58 -16.67
CA ILE A 4 3.57 68.97 -15.62
C ILE A 4 2.96 70.01 -14.66
N GLU A 5 2.11 70.93 -15.14
CA GLU A 5 1.44 71.92 -14.29
C GLU A 5 0.36 71.27 -13.41
N LEU A 6 -0.35 70.27 -13.94
CA LEU A 6 -1.31 69.47 -13.17
C LEU A 6 -0.62 68.71 -12.03
N LEU A 7 0.57 68.15 -12.26
CA LEU A 7 1.36 67.44 -11.24
C LEU A 7 1.91 68.36 -10.13
N LYS A 8 1.95 69.68 -10.36
CA LYS A 8 2.52 70.68 -9.42
C LYS A 8 1.51 71.27 -8.45
N ILE A 9 0.22 70.94 -8.57
CA ILE A 9 -0.81 71.43 -7.64
C ILE A 9 -0.46 70.93 -6.23
N GLN A 10 -0.17 71.85 -5.31
CA GLN A 10 0.14 71.55 -3.92
C GLN A 10 -1.13 71.60 -3.09
N TRP A 11 -1.34 70.57 -2.27
CA TRP A 11 -2.39 70.55 -1.26
C TRP A 11 -1.77 70.65 0.13
N GLU A 12 -2.43 71.42 1.00
CA GLU A 12 -2.03 71.59 2.38
C GLU A 12 -2.99 70.79 3.27
N TRP A 13 -2.45 69.77 3.92
CA TRP A 13 -3.22 68.90 4.82
C TRP A 13 -2.36 68.59 6.05
N LEU A 14 -2.94 68.71 7.25
CA LEU A 14 -2.22 68.52 8.53
C LEU A 14 -0.98 69.42 8.70
N GLY A 15 -0.96 70.62 8.10
CA GLY A 15 0.17 71.56 8.17
C GLY A 15 1.36 71.19 7.27
N LEU A 16 1.21 70.18 6.39
CA LEU A 16 2.22 69.77 5.42
C LEU A 16 1.75 70.13 4.01
N LYS A 17 2.60 70.86 3.27
CA LYS A 17 2.42 71.13 1.84
C LYS A 17 3.07 70.03 1.02
N ALA A 18 2.26 69.27 0.29
CA ALA A 18 2.75 68.22 -0.60
C ALA A 18 2.01 68.26 -1.95
N PRO A 19 2.61 67.75 -3.03
CA PRO A 19 1.92 67.58 -4.30
C PRO A 19 0.67 66.72 -4.13
N TRP A 20 -0.43 67.07 -4.80
CA TRP A 20 -1.70 66.35 -4.71
C TRP A 20 -1.54 64.84 -4.99
N PHE A 21 -0.67 64.46 -5.93
CA PHE A 21 -0.42 63.05 -6.26
C PHE A 21 0.26 62.29 -5.11
N SER A 22 1.08 62.94 -4.29
CA SER A 22 1.69 62.33 -3.09
C SER A 22 0.64 62.03 -2.02
N TRP A 23 -0.37 62.89 -1.87
CA TRP A 23 -1.51 62.65 -0.99
C TRP A 23 -2.40 61.51 -1.50
N VAL A 24 -2.72 61.50 -2.79
CA VAL A 24 -3.49 60.41 -3.42
C VAL A 24 -2.74 59.08 -3.29
N ALA A 25 -1.42 59.08 -3.53
CA ALA A 25 -0.57 57.91 -3.32
C ALA A 25 -0.58 57.45 -1.86
N ALA A 26 -0.43 58.37 -0.89
CA ALA A 26 -0.47 58.04 0.53
C ALA A 26 -1.82 57.40 0.94
N ILE A 27 -2.94 57.94 0.46
CA ILE A 27 -4.28 57.38 0.70
C ILE A 27 -4.40 55.98 0.08
N GLY A 28 -3.96 55.80 -1.16
CA GLY A 28 -3.97 54.49 -1.83
C GLY A 28 -3.11 53.45 -1.09
N LEU A 29 -1.94 53.87 -0.60
CA LEU A 29 -1.00 53.04 0.16
C LEU A 29 -1.51 52.67 1.56
N LEU A 30 -2.47 53.40 2.11
CA LEU A 30 -3.17 53.05 3.35
C LEU A 30 -4.37 52.13 3.08
N ILE A 31 -5.18 52.45 2.07
CA ILE A 31 -6.41 51.69 1.74
C ILE A 31 -6.07 50.28 1.23
N PHE A 32 -5.07 50.14 0.37
CA PHE A 32 -4.69 48.86 -0.22
C PHE A 32 -4.37 47.78 0.83
N PRO A 33 -3.38 47.95 1.73
CA PRO A 33 -3.10 46.97 2.77
C PRO A 33 -4.25 46.83 3.77
N ALA A 34 -4.99 47.90 4.08
CA ALA A 34 -6.16 47.83 4.97
C ALA A 34 -7.26 46.92 4.39
N TYR A 35 -7.54 47.00 3.08
CA TYR A 35 -8.48 46.11 2.40
C TYR A 35 -8.06 44.64 2.52
N TYR A 36 -6.79 44.32 2.27
CA TYR A 36 -6.30 42.95 2.41
C TYR A 36 -6.28 42.46 3.86
N LEU A 37 -6.01 43.34 4.82
CA LEU A 37 -6.07 43.02 6.24
C LEU A 37 -7.52 42.71 6.67
N ILE A 38 -8.49 43.50 6.23
CA ILE A 38 -9.93 43.23 6.47
C ILE A 38 -10.34 41.90 5.83
N LYS A 39 -9.93 41.65 4.58
CA LYS A 39 -10.19 40.38 3.89
C LYS A 39 -9.59 39.19 4.65
N LEU A 40 -8.35 39.32 5.13
CA LEU A 40 -7.67 38.31 5.95
C LEU A 40 -8.42 38.07 7.27
N TYR A 41 -8.87 39.14 7.93
CA TYR A 41 -9.60 39.04 9.19
C TYR A 41 -10.98 38.40 9.05
N ILE A 42 -11.73 38.74 7.99
CA ILE A 42 -13.03 38.11 7.68
C ILE A 42 -12.83 36.62 7.42
N TYR A 43 -11.83 36.27 6.60
CA TYR A 43 -11.48 34.89 6.30
C TYR A 43 -11.11 34.12 7.57
N PHE A 44 -10.21 34.68 8.39
CA PHE A 44 -9.82 34.10 9.68
C PHE A 44 -11.04 33.86 10.59
N ARG A 45 -11.93 34.85 10.71
CA ARG A 45 -13.11 34.73 11.58
C ARG A 45 -14.07 33.64 11.10
N ARG A 46 -14.20 33.46 9.78
CA ARG A 46 -15.01 32.39 9.18
C ARG A 46 -14.40 31.02 9.44
N GLU A 47 -13.14 30.82 9.07
CA GLU A 47 -12.47 29.51 9.20
C GLU A 47 -12.23 29.11 10.67
N SER A 48 -11.80 30.05 11.52
CA SER A 48 -11.61 29.76 12.94
C SER A 48 -12.92 29.35 13.63
N ARG A 49 -14.06 29.94 13.24
CA ARG A 49 -15.39 29.50 13.72
C ARG A 49 -15.72 28.08 13.26
N LEU A 50 -15.43 27.73 12.01
CA LEU A 50 -15.63 26.37 11.50
C LEU A 50 -14.77 25.36 12.27
N TYR A 51 -13.48 25.65 12.46
CA TYR A 51 -12.58 24.76 13.24
C TYR A 51 -13.10 24.56 14.66
N VAL A 52 -13.52 25.64 15.33
CA VAL A 52 -14.07 25.56 16.70
C VAL A 52 -15.41 24.82 16.74
N SER A 53 -16.28 24.98 15.75
CA SER A 53 -17.55 24.24 15.67
C SER A 53 -17.30 22.74 15.51
N ILE A 54 -16.45 22.35 14.56
CA ILE A 54 -16.09 20.96 14.32
C ILE A 54 -15.44 20.35 15.56
N VAL A 55 -14.51 21.06 16.22
CA VAL A 55 -13.90 20.59 17.48
C VAL A 55 -14.95 20.34 18.56
N LYS A 56 -15.99 21.17 18.67
CA LYS A 56 -17.08 20.96 19.63
C LYS A 56 -17.91 19.72 19.28
N GLU A 57 -18.24 19.52 18.02
CA GLU A 57 -18.97 18.33 17.54
C GLU A 57 -18.16 17.05 17.77
N LEU A 58 -16.86 17.06 17.44
CA LEU A 58 -15.96 15.93 17.69
C LEU A 58 -15.84 15.60 19.18
N LYS A 59 -15.73 16.62 20.04
CA LYS A 59 -15.72 16.41 21.50
C LYS A 59 -17.06 15.91 22.04
N ALA A 60 -18.18 16.29 21.44
CA ALA A 60 -19.49 15.77 21.82
C ALA A 60 -19.60 14.27 21.51
N ILE A 61 -19.11 13.85 20.34
CA ILE A 61 -19.01 12.42 19.96
C ILE A 61 -18.06 11.69 20.91
N GLN A 62 -16.90 12.29 21.21
CA GLN A 62 -15.92 11.74 22.15
C GLN A 62 -16.50 11.53 23.55
N ASN A 63 -17.34 12.43 24.04
CA ASN A 63 -17.96 12.30 25.36
C ASN A 63 -19.07 11.23 25.40
N GLN A 64 -19.70 10.94 24.25
CA GLN A 64 -20.72 9.88 24.14
C GLN A 64 -20.10 8.48 24.06
N GLN A 65 -18.86 8.38 23.58
CA GLN A 65 -18.09 7.14 23.63
C GLN A 65 -17.17 7.11 24.85
N HIS A 66 -17.28 6.05 25.66
CA HIS A 66 -16.21 5.71 26.59
C HIS A 66 -15.02 5.14 25.80
N VAL A 67 -14.22 6.01 25.17
CA VAL A 67 -13.01 5.62 24.44
C VAL A 67 -12.01 5.01 25.44
N ARG A 68 -12.00 3.68 25.54
CA ARG A 68 -10.95 2.96 26.27
C ARG A 68 -9.69 3.02 25.42
N LEU A 69 -8.54 3.38 26.02
CA LEU A 69 -7.22 3.55 25.38
C LEU A 69 -6.72 2.38 24.49
N TRP A 70 -7.41 1.24 24.51
CA TRP A 70 -7.07 0.01 23.78
C TRP A 70 -8.15 -0.46 22.82
N HIS A 71 -9.24 0.29 22.65
CA HIS A 71 -10.33 -0.03 21.73
C HIS A 71 -10.40 1.03 20.65
N GLY A 72 -10.46 0.61 19.39
CA GLY A 72 -10.60 1.52 18.26
C GLY A 72 -11.98 2.16 18.22
N LEU A 73 -12.15 3.12 17.32
CA LEU A 73 -13.42 3.83 17.17
C LEU A 73 -14.49 2.87 16.62
N THR A 74 -15.67 2.81 17.22
CA THR A 74 -16.79 2.00 16.68
C THR A 74 -17.32 2.56 15.37
N GLU A 75 -17.92 1.71 14.54
CA GLU A 75 -18.52 2.09 13.24
C GLU A 75 -19.50 3.26 13.35
N ALA A 76 -20.42 3.23 14.32
CA ALA A 76 -21.40 4.30 14.53
C ALA A 76 -20.75 5.67 14.83
N ALA A 77 -19.63 5.69 15.54
CA ALA A 77 -18.92 6.94 15.83
C ALA A 77 -18.03 7.38 14.66
N TYR A 78 -17.45 6.44 13.92
CA TYR A 78 -16.73 6.75 12.68
C TYR A 78 -17.67 7.42 11.68
N ASP A 79 -18.88 6.88 11.50
CA ASP A 79 -19.90 7.46 10.63
C ASP A 79 -20.36 8.84 11.12
N ALA A 80 -20.50 9.02 12.44
CA ALA A 80 -20.82 10.33 13.02
C ALA A 80 -19.72 11.36 12.70
N VAL A 81 -18.44 10.97 12.80
CA VAL A 81 -17.31 11.82 12.42
C VAL A 81 -17.32 12.11 10.92
N ALA A 82 -17.56 11.11 10.08
CA ALA A 82 -17.65 11.28 8.64
C ALA A 82 -18.75 12.28 8.26
N GLN A 83 -19.92 12.20 8.89
CA GLN A 83 -21.01 13.15 8.68
C GLN A 83 -20.66 14.59 9.07
N VAL A 84 -19.84 14.80 10.11
CA VAL A 84 -19.37 16.15 10.49
C VAL A 84 -18.53 16.76 9.37
N PHE A 85 -17.64 15.98 8.75
CA PHE A 85 -16.78 16.46 7.67
C PHE A 85 -17.50 16.55 6.32
N ASP A 86 -18.44 15.65 6.02
CA ASP A 86 -19.23 15.69 4.78
C ASP A 86 -20.17 16.92 4.71
N LYS A 87 -20.63 17.43 5.85
CA LYS A 87 -21.38 18.70 5.94
C LYS A 87 -20.55 19.94 5.62
N ASN A 88 -19.22 19.85 5.64
CA ASN A 88 -18.31 20.98 5.51
C ASN A 88 -17.37 20.82 4.31
N PRO A 89 -17.73 21.34 3.11
CA PRO A 89 -16.97 21.15 1.87
C PRO A 89 -15.50 21.55 1.96
N SER A 90 -15.18 22.56 2.77
CA SER A 90 -13.81 23.05 3.01
C SER A 90 -12.84 21.98 3.53
N PHE A 91 -13.32 20.94 4.19
CA PHE A 91 -12.50 19.86 4.77
C PHE A 91 -12.57 18.57 3.98
N PHE A 92 -13.40 18.48 2.94
CA PHE A 92 -13.65 17.24 2.23
C PHE A 92 -12.37 16.60 1.69
N THR A 93 -11.48 17.40 1.09
CA THR A 93 -10.19 16.92 0.58
C THR A 93 -9.28 16.41 1.70
N ALA A 94 -9.16 17.16 2.80
CA ALA A 94 -8.36 16.75 3.96
C ALA A 94 -8.94 15.49 4.63
N TRP A 95 -10.26 15.40 4.74
CA TRP A 95 -10.97 14.25 5.28
C TRP A 95 -10.79 13.02 4.40
N ASN A 96 -10.88 13.14 3.07
CA ASN A 96 -10.63 12.01 2.17
C ASN A 96 -9.19 11.51 2.25
N SER A 97 -8.21 12.42 2.32
CA SER A 97 -6.81 12.04 2.53
C SER A 97 -6.61 11.34 3.87
N PHE A 98 -7.31 11.77 4.93
CA PHE A 98 -7.26 11.11 6.23
C PHE A 98 -7.98 9.76 6.23
N LYS A 99 -9.13 9.63 5.55
CA LYS A 99 -9.87 8.36 5.41
C LYS A 99 -9.00 7.26 4.78
N ALA A 100 -8.12 7.61 3.85
CA ALA A 100 -7.17 6.66 3.25
C ALA A 100 -6.13 6.12 4.26
N GLN A 101 -5.93 6.80 5.39
CA GLN A 101 -5.04 6.39 6.48
C GLN A 101 -5.77 5.61 7.58
N ILE A 102 -7.08 5.36 7.42
CA ILE A 102 -7.88 4.63 8.40
C ILE A 102 -7.81 3.12 8.10
N VAL A 103 -7.44 2.35 9.11
CA VAL A 103 -7.39 0.89 9.10
C VAL A 103 -8.60 0.35 9.85
N ARG A 104 -9.34 -0.55 9.21
CA ARG A 104 -10.45 -1.30 9.81
C ARG A 104 -9.91 -2.60 10.37
N HIS A 105 -10.14 -2.85 11.66
CA HIS A 105 -9.76 -4.07 12.35
C HIS A 105 -10.96 -4.63 13.12
N LYS A 106 -11.19 -5.94 13.07
CA LYS A 106 -12.27 -6.56 13.83
C LYS A 106 -11.78 -6.93 15.22
N ASN A 107 -12.53 -6.58 16.25
CA ASN A 107 -12.23 -6.98 17.63
C ASN A 107 -12.50 -8.48 17.84
N LYS A 108 -12.10 -9.03 19.00
CA LYS A 108 -12.36 -10.42 19.43
C LYS A 108 -13.86 -10.78 19.39
N ASP A 109 -14.75 -9.79 19.51
CA ASP A 109 -16.21 -9.95 19.43
C ASP A 109 -16.78 -9.87 18.00
N GLY A 110 -15.93 -9.68 16.98
CA GLY A 110 -16.33 -9.57 15.57
C GLY A 110 -16.80 -8.18 15.14
N GLU A 111 -16.86 -7.20 16.05
CA GLU A 111 -17.21 -5.81 15.78
C GLU A 111 -16.08 -5.05 15.08
N ASP A 112 -16.43 -4.16 14.16
CA ASP A 112 -15.47 -3.34 13.43
C ASP A 112 -14.98 -2.14 14.25
N GLN A 113 -13.66 -2.02 14.34
CA GLN A 113 -12.96 -0.93 14.98
C GLN A 113 -12.07 -0.20 13.98
N PHE A 114 -12.14 1.12 14.01
CA PHE A 114 -11.39 2.00 13.12
C PHE A 114 -10.23 2.64 13.86
N TRP A 115 -9.04 2.59 13.25
CA TRP A 115 -7.80 3.14 13.77
C TRP A 115 -7.11 3.99 12.71
N ALA A 116 -6.37 5.03 13.12
CA ALA A 116 -5.55 5.81 12.19
C ALA A 116 -4.12 5.27 12.12
N SER A 117 -3.56 5.13 10.92
CA SER A 117 -2.15 4.72 10.73
C SER A 117 -1.16 5.86 11.01
N ASP A 118 -1.59 7.10 10.86
CA ASP A 118 -0.79 8.31 11.04
C ASP A 118 -1.60 9.43 11.72
N SER A 119 -0.94 10.51 12.12
CA SER A 119 -1.59 11.70 12.65
C SER A 119 -2.56 12.32 11.66
N ALA A 120 -3.71 12.77 12.17
CA ALA A 120 -4.56 13.69 11.43
C ALA A 120 -3.80 14.94 10.94
N GLY A 121 -2.69 15.32 11.59
CA GLY A 121 -1.86 16.44 11.18
C GLY A 121 -1.21 16.31 9.80
N SER A 122 -1.01 15.09 9.26
CA SER A 122 -0.47 14.89 7.91
C SER A 122 -1.51 15.20 6.84
N ALA A 123 -2.76 14.76 7.05
CA ALA A 123 -3.88 15.07 6.16
C ALA A 123 -4.43 16.50 6.35
N PHE A 124 -4.53 16.97 7.59
CA PHE A 124 -4.97 18.32 7.99
C PHE A 124 -3.77 19.28 8.13
N SER A 125 -2.91 19.29 7.10
CA SER A 125 -1.71 20.12 7.04
C SER A 125 -2.03 21.61 6.84
N GLU A 126 -1.07 22.50 7.11
CA GLU A 126 -1.26 23.95 6.84
C GLU A 126 -1.45 24.21 5.36
N SER A 127 -0.77 23.46 4.49
CA SER A 127 -0.90 23.60 3.06
C SER A 127 -2.28 23.18 2.56
N ALA A 128 -2.82 22.07 3.08
CA ALA A 128 -4.12 21.55 2.68
C ALA A 128 -5.30 22.43 3.13
N LEU A 129 -5.21 23.08 4.28
CA LEU A 129 -6.32 23.85 4.87
C LEU A 129 -6.16 25.36 4.75
N ILE A 130 -4.94 25.87 4.97
CA ILE A 130 -4.66 27.31 4.98
C ILE A 130 -4.22 27.76 3.59
N ASP A 131 -3.22 27.09 2.99
CA ASP A 131 -2.65 27.57 1.73
C ASP A 131 -3.54 27.27 0.50
N ALA A 132 -4.35 26.20 0.55
CA ALA A 132 -5.29 25.84 -0.52
C ALA A 132 -6.40 26.89 -0.74
N GLN A 133 -6.79 27.61 0.31
CA GLN A 133 -7.87 28.61 0.27
C GLN A 133 -7.34 30.05 0.36
N LEU A 134 -6.18 30.23 0.99
CA LEU A 134 -5.52 31.51 1.15
C LEU A 134 -4.12 31.41 0.56
N SER A 135 -3.86 32.05 -0.57
CA SER A 135 -2.52 32.15 -1.14
C SER A 135 -1.60 32.93 -0.20
N ARG A 136 -0.99 32.26 0.79
CA ARG A 136 -0.13 32.84 1.83
C ARG A 136 0.97 33.73 1.24
N GLY A 137 1.49 33.35 0.07
CA GLY A 137 2.45 34.14 -0.69
C GLY A 137 1.98 35.57 -1.01
N VAL A 138 0.70 35.75 -1.39
CA VAL A 138 0.17 37.09 -1.71
C VAL A 138 0.18 38.00 -0.49
N PHE A 139 -0.20 37.49 0.68
CA PHE A 139 -0.21 38.30 1.91
C PHE A 139 1.19 38.65 2.40
N LEU A 140 2.15 37.73 2.25
CA LEU A 140 3.55 37.97 2.60
C LEU A 140 4.22 39.02 1.69
N SER A 141 3.76 39.17 0.44
CA SER A 141 4.32 40.15 -0.50
C SER A 141 3.75 41.56 -0.33
N ILE A 142 2.56 41.73 0.27
CA ILE A 142 1.89 43.04 0.38
C ILE A 142 2.75 44.11 1.07
N PRO A 143 3.37 43.85 2.24
CA PRO A 143 4.22 44.84 2.89
C PRO A 143 5.36 45.31 1.99
N GLY A 144 5.99 44.39 1.24
CA GLY A 144 7.07 44.70 0.31
C GLY A 144 6.61 45.53 -0.89
N ILE A 145 5.42 45.23 -1.42
CA ILE A 145 4.83 46.01 -2.53
C ILE A 145 4.50 47.43 -2.05
N VAL A 146 3.90 47.57 -0.86
CA VAL A 146 3.51 48.87 -0.29
C VAL A 146 4.74 49.73 -0.01
N THR A 147 5.80 49.18 0.62
CA THR A 147 7.04 49.92 0.87
C THR A 147 7.76 50.30 -0.43
N GLY A 148 7.82 49.38 -1.41
CA GLY A 148 8.41 49.65 -2.72
C GLY A 148 7.68 50.76 -3.48
N LEU A 149 6.34 50.74 -3.51
CA LEU A 149 5.54 51.80 -4.12
C LEU A 149 5.69 53.13 -3.38
N GLY A 150 5.73 53.12 -2.04
CA GLY A 150 5.96 54.33 -1.25
C GLY A 150 7.27 55.03 -1.59
N LEU A 151 8.35 54.25 -1.75
CA LEU A 151 9.66 54.74 -2.16
C LEU A 151 9.67 55.23 -3.62
N LEU A 152 8.99 54.55 -4.53
CA LEU A 152 8.83 54.98 -5.92
C LEU A 152 8.15 56.35 -6.01
N PHE A 153 7.03 56.54 -5.31
CA PHE A 153 6.31 57.82 -5.30
C PHE A 153 7.14 58.96 -4.70
N THR A 154 7.94 58.68 -3.68
CA THR A 154 8.87 59.66 -3.10
C THR A 154 9.98 60.03 -4.10
N PHE A 155 10.56 59.07 -4.82
CA PHE A 155 11.52 59.38 -5.86
C PHE A 155 10.91 60.20 -7.00
N LEU A 156 9.68 59.89 -7.41
CA LEU A 156 8.97 60.66 -8.42
C LEU A 156 8.74 62.11 -7.95
N ALA A 157 8.38 62.31 -6.68
CA ALA A 157 8.17 63.63 -6.10
C ALA A 157 9.46 64.45 -6.00
N ILE A 158 10.59 63.81 -5.70
CA ILE A 158 11.91 64.45 -5.71
C ILE A 158 12.34 64.78 -7.15
N LEU A 159 12.13 63.88 -8.11
CA LEU A 159 12.46 64.08 -9.52
C LEU A 159 11.70 65.28 -10.11
N ILE A 160 10.39 65.36 -9.86
CA ILE A 160 9.55 66.49 -10.32
C ILE A 160 10.03 67.80 -9.71
N ALA A 161 10.46 67.79 -8.44
CA ALA A 161 10.98 68.98 -7.78
C ALA A 161 12.35 69.44 -8.33
N LEU A 162 13.21 68.51 -8.77
CA LEU A 162 14.49 68.84 -9.38
C LEU A 162 14.34 69.52 -10.74
N PHE A 163 13.25 69.30 -11.47
CA PHE A 163 12.98 70.01 -12.72
C PHE A 163 12.78 71.53 -12.54
N ASP A 164 12.41 71.98 -11.33
CA ASP A 164 12.21 73.39 -11.02
C ASP A 164 13.47 74.13 -10.58
N VAL A 165 14.59 73.42 -10.41
CA VAL A 165 15.89 74.02 -10.10
C VAL A 165 16.53 74.52 -11.40
N LYS A 166 16.47 75.84 -11.64
CA LYS A 166 17.11 76.48 -12.79
C LYS A 166 18.18 77.45 -12.33
N ARG A 167 19.27 77.52 -13.11
CA ARG A 167 20.34 78.48 -12.86
C ARG A 167 19.90 79.86 -13.34
N ASN A 168 19.85 80.84 -12.46
CA ASN A 168 19.55 82.22 -12.85
C ASN A 168 20.80 82.82 -13.53
N PRO A 169 20.72 83.22 -14.81
CA PRO A 169 21.89 83.70 -15.56
C PRO A 169 22.43 85.04 -15.04
N ASN A 170 21.67 85.80 -14.25
CA ASN A 170 22.03 87.16 -13.83
C ASN A 170 22.66 87.25 -12.44
N THR A 171 22.40 86.29 -11.55
CA THR A 171 22.86 86.34 -10.15
C THR A 171 23.86 85.23 -9.79
N MET A 172 24.15 84.31 -10.72
CA MET A 172 24.97 83.11 -10.49
C MET A 172 24.50 82.23 -9.29
N ARG A 173 23.31 82.48 -8.75
CA ARG A 173 22.66 81.67 -7.70
C ARG A 173 21.67 80.69 -8.34
N PHE A 174 21.44 79.57 -7.64
CA PHE A 174 20.41 78.60 -8.02
C PHE A 174 19.08 79.03 -7.42
N ASP A 175 18.14 79.45 -8.27
CA ASP A 175 16.76 79.71 -7.84
C ASP A 175 16.02 78.37 -7.71
N GLY A 176 15.25 78.20 -6.62
CA GLY A 176 14.45 77.00 -6.34
C GLY A 176 15.03 76.03 -5.30
N ILE A 177 16.24 76.25 -4.76
CA ILE A 177 16.80 75.39 -3.68
C ILE A 177 16.07 75.60 -2.36
N GLU A 178 15.72 76.84 -2.02
CA GLU A 178 15.01 77.15 -0.76
C GLU A 178 13.59 76.56 -0.75
N GLU A 179 12.93 76.55 -1.91
CA GLU A 179 11.63 75.92 -2.12
C GLU A 179 11.72 74.37 -2.20
N LEU A 180 12.85 73.84 -2.69
CA LEU A 180 13.17 72.41 -2.63
C LEU A 180 13.30 71.92 -1.19
N ILE A 181 14.01 72.68 -0.33
CA ILE A 181 14.25 72.38 1.08
C ILE A 181 12.97 72.56 1.91
N GLY A 182 12.25 73.67 1.72
CA GLY A 182 11.00 73.95 2.43
C GLY A 182 9.87 72.96 2.12
N GLY A 183 9.82 72.43 0.89
CA GLY A 183 8.86 71.42 0.44
C GLY A 183 9.36 69.97 0.56
N LEU A 184 10.48 69.72 1.24
CA LEU A 184 11.11 68.40 1.29
C LEU A 184 10.27 67.42 2.11
N SER A 185 9.77 67.83 3.28
CA SER A 185 8.93 66.99 4.16
C SER A 185 7.67 66.46 3.47
N GLY A 186 7.02 67.29 2.65
CA GLY A 186 5.83 66.90 1.87
C GLY A 186 6.09 65.79 0.86
N LYS A 187 7.29 65.71 0.28
CA LYS A 187 7.67 64.69 -0.72
C LYS A 187 7.90 63.31 -0.11
N PHE A 188 8.12 63.25 1.20
CA PHE A 188 8.28 62.00 1.95
C PHE A 188 6.96 61.44 2.52
N VAL A 189 5.85 62.18 2.44
CA VAL A 189 4.56 61.78 3.03
C VAL A 189 4.10 60.40 2.53
N SER A 190 4.24 60.10 1.24
CA SER A 190 3.87 58.79 0.68
C SER A 190 4.73 57.64 1.21
N SER A 191 6.02 57.87 1.44
CA SER A 191 6.94 56.86 1.99
C SER A 191 6.68 56.61 3.47
N VAL A 192 6.45 57.68 4.26
CA VAL A 192 6.06 57.54 5.66
C VAL A 192 4.75 56.77 5.79
N ALA A 193 3.74 57.13 4.99
CA ALA A 193 2.47 56.40 4.95
C ALA A 193 2.65 54.92 4.57
N ALA A 194 3.49 54.62 3.58
CA ALA A 194 3.80 53.25 3.17
C ALA A 194 4.45 52.43 4.30
N ILE A 195 5.49 52.96 4.94
CA ILE A 195 6.21 52.26 6.02
C ILE A 195 5.28 52.06 7.21
N SER A 196 4.52 53.07 7.61
CA SER A 196 3.54 52.95 8.69
C SER A 196 2.50 51.88 8.36
N SER A 197 1.93 51.91 7.14
CA SER A 197 0.90 50.94 6.75
C SER A 197 1.43 49.52 6.62
N ALA A 198 2.63 49.33 6.08
CA ALA A 198 3.27 48.02 5.98
C ALA A 198 3.63 47.45 7.36
N THR A 199 4.08 48.30 8.27
CA THR A 199 4.39 47.92 9.66
C THR A 199 3.12 47.49 10.40
N ILE A 200 2.04 48.29 10.31
CA ILE A 200 0.73 47.94 10.88
C ILE A 200 0.24 46.62 10.30
N PHE A 201 0.36 46.44 8.98
CA PHE A 201 -0.04 45.20 8.32
C PHE A 201 0.70 43.98 8.91
N LEU A 202 2.03 44.03 9.04
CA LEU A 202 2.82 42.93 9.60
C LEU A 202 2.45 42.62 11.06
N ILE A 203 2.25 43.65 11.89
CA ILE A 203 1.87 43.49 13.30
C ILE A 203 0.49 42.83 13.43
N CYS A 204 -0.45 43.12 12.53
CA CYS A 204 -1.78 42.51 12.54
C CYS A 204 -1.84 41.13 11.86
N GLU A 205 -1.08 40.92 10.80
CA GLU A 205 -1.05 39.70 10.00
C GLU A 205 -0.48 38.50 10.79
N LYS A 206 0.64 38.70 11.50
CA LYS A 206 1.32 37.63 12.25
C LYS A 206 0.45 36.96 13.33
N PRO A 207 -0.24 37.70 14.23
CA PRO A 207 -1.13 37.10 15.22
C PRO A 207 -2.31 36.35 14.59
N VAL A 208 -2.85 36.84 13.47
CA VAL A 208 -3.98 36.20 12.78
C VAL A 208 -3.58 34.83 12.25
N PHE A 209 -2.44 34.73 11.56
CA PHE A 209 -1.92 33.44 11.09
C PHE A 209 -1.57 32.50 12.25
N HIS A 210 -0.96 33.02 13.32
CA HIS A 210 -0.65 32.22 14.50
C HIS A 210 -1.90 31.61 15.14
N ARG A 211 -2.96 32.42 15.30
CA ARG A 211 -4.26 31.95 15.82
C ARG A 211 -4.90 30.92 14.90
N LEU A 212 -4.82 31.09 13.59
CA LEU A 212 -5.35 30.10 12.64
C LEU A 212 -4.62 28.75 12.75
N SER A 213 -3.28 28.79 12.86
CA SER A 213 -2.47 27.58 13.08
C SER A 213 -2.81 26.93 14.44
N GLN A 214 -3.05 27.72 15.48
CA GLN A 214 -3.49 27.21 16.79
C GLN A 214 -4.87 26.54 16.71
N SER A 215 -5.86 27.17 16.07
CA SER A 215 -7.19 26.57 15.87
C SER A 215 -7.10 25.26 15.06
N ARG A 216 -6.23 25.20 14.04
CA ARG A 216 -5.96 23.96 13.28
C ARG A 216 -5.35 22.89 14.18
N ARG A 217 -4.36 23.22 15.01
CA ARG A 217 -3.76 22.27 15.96
C ARG A 217 -4.81 21.70 16.91
N SER A 218 -5.71 22.54 17.44
CA SER A 218 -6.82 22.06 18.27
C SER A 218 -7.76 21.10 17.53
N LEU A 219 -8.01 21.33 16.24
CA LEU A 219 -8.77 20.41 15.38
C LEU A 219 -8.04 19.07 15.22
N VAL A 220 -6.76 19.11 14.86
CA VAL A 220 -5.91 17.90 14.70
C VAL A 220 -5.88 17.10 16.00
N THR A 221 -5.66 17.75 17.14
CA THR A 221 -5.66 17.09 18.45
C THR A 221 -7.02 16.49 18.78
N ALA A 222 -8.13 17.15 18.45
CA ALA A 222 -9.46 16.59 18.67
C ALA A 222 -9.68 15.31 17.86
N ILE A 223 -9.28 15.31 16.57
CA ILE A 223 -9.37 14.13 15.69
C ILE A 223 -8.47 13.01 16.21
N ASP A 224 -7.20 13.29 16.49
CA ASP A 224 -6.23 12.30 16.99
C ASP A 224 -6.62 11.72 18.36
N SER A 225 -7.33 12.49 19.18
CA SER A 225 -7.82 12.01 20.48
C SER A 225 -9.08 11.15 20.37
N LEU A 226 -9.84 11.31 19.28
CA LEU A 226 -11.07 10.57 19.03
C LEU A 226 -10.77 9.27 18.28
N ILE A 227 -9.97 9.34 17.22
CA ILE A 227 -9.53 8.19 16.45
C ILE A 227 -8.14 7.80 16.94
N PRO A 228 -8.03 6.74 17.75
CA PRO A 228 -6.73 6.32 18.26
C PRO A 228 -5.83 5.86 17.13
N ARG A 229 -4.54 6.15 17.28
CA ARG A 229 -3.53 5.74 16.30
C ARG A 229 -3.11 4.31 16.58
N LEU A 230 -2.86 3.55 15.51
CA LEU A 230 -2.28 2.21 15.58
C LEU A 230 -0.80 2.30 15.24
N THR A 231 0.05 2.54 16.25
CA THR A 231 1.50 2.59 16.01
C THR A 231 2.06 1.17 15.85
N SER A 232 3.13 1.01 15.07
CA SER A 232 3.83 -0.29 14.95
C SER A 232 4.26 -0.84 16.31
N THR A 233 4.54 0.04 17.29
CA THR A 233 4.85 -0.36 18.66
C THR A 233 3.65 -0.93 19.42
N GLN A 234 2.44 -0.39 19.20
CA GLN A 234 1.22 -0.95 19.78
C GLN A 234 0.84 -2.28 19.13
N VAL A 235 1.02 -2.41 17.82
CA VAL A 235 0.84 -3.70 17.12
C VAL A 235 1.84 -4.73 17.64
N LEU A 236 3.12 -4.38 17.75
CA LEU A 236 4.15 -5.29 18.29
C LEU A 236 3.87 -5.65 19.75
N SER A 237 3.43 -4.69 20.56
CA SER A 237 3.01 -4.94 21.94
C SER A 237 1.77 -5.82 22.03
N GLY A 238 0.82 -5.65 21.11
CA GLY A 238 -0.38 -6.51 20.97
C GLY A 238 0.00 -7.94 20.61
N ILE A 239 0.84 -8.12 19.59
CA ILE A 239 1.40 -9.42 19.20
C ILE A 239 2.14 -10.06 20.37
N HIS A 240 2.97 -9.31 21.10
CA HIS A 240 3.68 -9.84 22.26
C HIS A 240 2.71 -10.27 23.37
N HIS A 241 1.64 -9.49 23.62
CA HIS A 241 0.61 -9.85 24.58
C HIS A 241 -0.15 -11.11 24.15
N ASP A 242 -0.56 -11.21 22.87
CA ASP A 242 -1.23 -12.37 22.31
C ASP A 242 -0.33 -13.62 22.33
N ILE A 243 0.96 -13.48 22.04
CA ILE A 243 1.95 -14.56 22.18
C ILE A 243 2.09 -14.99 23.64
N ALA A 244 2.07 -14.05 24.59
CA ALA A 244 2.11 -14.38 26.02
C ALA A 244 0.83 -15.11 26.47
N GLU A 245 -0.34 -14.68 26.00
CA GLU A 245 -1.63 -15.33 26.24
C GLU A 245 -1.66 -16.74 25.62
N GLN A 246 -1.23 -16.88 24.36
CA GLN A 246 -1.05 -18.17 23.69
C GLN A 246 -0.05 -19.08 24.40
N THR A 247 1.06 -18.53 24.92
CA THR A 247 2.06 -19.30 25.68
C THR A 247 1.46 -19.82 26.98
N ASN A 248 0.62 -19.02 27.67
CA ASN A 248 -0.09 -19.47 28.86
C ASN A 248 -1.16 -20.52 28.52
N ALA A 249 -1.94 -20.32 27.45
CA ALA A 249 -2.89 -21.31 26.96
C ALA A 249 -2.18 -22.62 26.55
N PHE A 250 -1.01 -22.54 25.93
CA PHE A 250 -0.17 -23.69 25.58
C PHE A 250 0.38 -24.39 26.83
N ARG A 251 0.79 -23.66 27.87
CA ARG A 251 1.20 -24.25 29.17
C ARG A 251 0.04 -24.95 29.87
N LEU A 252 -1.15 -24.34 29.87
CA LEU A 252 -2.36 -24.96 30.40
C LEU A 252 -2.75 -26.21 29.60
N PHE A 253 -2.70 -26.13 28.27
CA PHE A 253 -2.88 -27.29 27.38
C PHE A 253 -1.86 -28.38 27.66
N ASN A 254 -0.58 -28.06 27.86
CA ASN A 254 0.46 -29.05 28.11
C ASN A 254 0.31 -29.71 29.50
N THR A 255 -0.19 -28.94 30.47
CA THR A 255 -0.53 -29.44 31.81
C THR A 255 -1.77 -30.34 31.77
N ASP A 256 -2.82 -29.91 31.07
CA ASP A 256 -4.08 -30.66 30.90
C ASP A 256 -3.86 -31.91 30.02
N LEU A 257 -3.01 -31.82 29.00
CA LEU A 257 -2.54 -32.96 28.19
C LEU A 257 -1.78 -33.93 29.07
N SER A 258 -0.87 -33.48 29.93
CA SER A 258 -0.14 -34.38 30.84
C SER A 258 -1.07 -35.08 31.83
N LEU A 259 -2.10 -34.41 32.32
CA LEU A 259 -3.13 -34.99 33.20
C LEU A 259 -4.03 -35.98 32.45
N LYS A 260 -4.54 -35.61 31.26
CA LYS A 260 -5.36 -36.48 30.40
C LYS A 260 -4.59 -37.67 29.85
N LEU A 261 -3.32 -37.48 29.50
CA LEU A 261 -2.42 -38.54 29.05
C LEU A 261 -2.06 -39.45 30.21
N LYS A 262 -1.82 -38.93 31.42
CA LYS A 262 -1.62 -39.75 32.63
C LYS A 262 -2.88 -40.54 32.99
N GLN A 263 -4.05 -39.95 32.88
CA GLN A 263 -5.32 -40.62 33.17
C GLN A 263 -5.63 -41.69 32.12
N SER A 264 -5.51 -41.35 30.83
CA SER A 264 -5.67 -42.29 29.71
C SER A 264 -4.61 -43.40 29.72
N PHE A 265 -3.36 -43.10 30.08
CA PHE A 265 -2.28 -44.08 30.24
C PHE A 265 -2.48 -44.95 31.49
N SER A 266 -2.99 -44.42 32.60
CA SER A 266 -3.28 -45.23 33.79
C SER A 266 -4.47 -46.17 33.57
N GLU A 267 -5.52 -45.69 32.89
CA GLU A 267 -6.72 -46.48 32.56
C GLU A 267 -6.45 -47.50 31.45
N SER A 268 -5.60 -47.17 30.45
CA SER A 268 -5.30 -48.06 29.31
C SER A 268 -4.06 -48.94 29.51
N MET A 269 -3.10 -48.55 30.35
CA MET A 269 -1.80 -49.21 30.48
C MET A 269 -1.61 -49.92 31.83
N GLY A 270 -2.46 -49.68 32.83
CA GLY A 270 -2.45 -50.42 34.10
C GLY A 270 -2.52 -51.95 33.92
N PRO A 271 -3.48 -52.47 33.13
CA PRO A 271 -3.57 -53.91 32.83
C PRO A 271 -2.40 -54.41 31.96
N THR A 272 -1.82 -53.53 31.14
CA THR A 272 -0.71 -53.85 30.22
C THR A 272 0.62 -53.92 30.96
N LEU A 273 0.86 -53.03 31.93
CA LEU A 273 2.06 -53.01 32.78
C LEU A 273 2.09 -54.21 33.74
N GLU A 274 0.93 -54.64 34.24
CA GLU A 274 0.81 -55.84 35.07
C GLU A 274 1.18 -57.11 34.26
N ARG A 275 0.79 -57.17 32.98
CA ARG A 275 1.25 -58.20 32.03
C ARG A 275 2.73 -58.05 31.64
N MET A 276 3.24 -56.82 31.64
CA MET A 276 4.64 -56.50 31.30
C MET A 276 5.60 -56.87 32.43
N VAL A 277 5.22 -56.76 33.71
CA VAL A 277 6.04 -57.21 34.86
C VAL A 277 6.30 -58.72 34.79
N VAL A 278 5.29 -59.50 34.43
CA VAL A 278 5.40 -60.95 34.24
C VAL A 278 6.34 -61.30 33.07
N THR A 279 6.33 -60.52 31.99
CA THR A 279 7.20 -60.74 30.82
C THR A 279 8.60 -60.13 30.99
N ILE A 280 8.80 -59.14 31.86
CA ILE A 280 10.11 -58.59 32.23
C ILE A 280 10.92 -59.60 33.04
N GLU A 281 10.28 -60.44 33.85
CA GLU A 281 10.95 -61.51 34.59
C GLU A 281 11.53 -62.59 33.65
N GLU A 282 10.84 -62.86 32.53
CA GLU A 282 11.35 -63.68 31.42
C GLU A 282 12.44 -62.96 30.61
N LEU A 283 12.30 -61.65 30.38
CA LEU A 283 13.28 -60.84 29.66
C LEU A 283 14.59 -60.65 30.44
N ASN A 284 14.55 -60.60 31.77
CA ASN A 284 15.72 -60.41 32.64
C ASN A 284 16.69 -61.61 32.56
N ASN A 285 16.14 -62.82 32.33
CA ASN A 285 16.92 -64.02 32.05
C ASN A 285 17.57 -63.99 30.65
N LEU A 286 16.97 -63.30 29.69
CA LEU A 286 17.51 -63.11 28.32
C LEU A 286 18.50 -61.94 28.23
N MET A 287 18.36 -60.92 29.08
CA MET A 287 19.22 -59.73 29.12
C MET A 287 20.63 -59.99 29.67
N ARG A 288 20.80 -60.96 30.59
CA ARG A 288 22.13 -61.40 31.06
C ARG A 288 23.00 -61.99 29.95
N ALA A 289 22.39 -62.53 28.88
CA ALA A 289 23.08 -63.08 27.72
C ALA A 289 23.43 -62.02 26.66
N ALA A 290 22.82 -60.83 26.72
CA ALA A 290 22.99 -59.76 25.75
C ALA A 290 23.99 -58.66 26.18
N GLU A 291 24.53 -58.74 27.41
CA GLU A 291 25.37 -57.73 28.05
C GLU A 291 26.85 -57.73 27.60
N THR A 292 27.15 -58.27 26.41
CA THR A 292 28.53 -58.36 25.88
C THR A 292 28.80 -57.45 24.67
N LYS A 293 27.86 -56.62 24.20
CA LYS A 293 28.15 -55.71 23.09
C LYS A 293 27.34 -54.42 23.14
N LYS A 294 27.90 -53.44 23.84
CA LYS A 294 27.39 -52.08 24.02
C LYS A 294 28.27 -51.11 23.24
N GLN A 295 27.80 -50.62 22.08
CA GLN A 295 28.21 -49.36 21.42
C GLN A 295 27.54 -49.30 20.02
N ASP A 296 26.53 -48.42 19.81
CA ASP A 296 26.18 -47.80 18.50
C ASP A 296 24.81 -47.04 18.50
N SER A 297 24.49 -46.27 19.56
CA SER A 297 23.17 -45.62 19.73
C SER A 297 23.12 -44.14 19.31
N ILE A 298 23.88 -43.72 18.30
CA ILE A 298 23.76 -42.34 17.74
C ILE A 298 23.43 -42.34 16.25
N LYS A 299 23.58 -43.48 15.55
CA LYS A 299 23.22 -43.61 14.13
C LYS A 299 21.72 -43.91 13.90
N GLY A 300 21.06 -44.53 14.88
CA GLY A 300 19.67 -45.01 14.76
C GLY A 300 18.61 -43.90 14.72
N GLU A 301 18.82 -42.77 15.39
CA GLU A 301 17.82 -41.68 15.39
C GLU A 301 17.69 -41.00 14.01
N LEU A 302 18.79 -40.94 13.25
CA LEU A 302 18.83 -40.35 11.90
C LEU A 302 18.29 -41.33 10.84
N GLU A 303 18.54 -42.64 11.02
CA GLU A 303 17.88 -43.69 10.22
C GLU A 303 16.37 -43.74 10.46
N THR A 304 15.91 -43.49 11.69
CA THR A 304 14.48 -43.51 12.03
C THR A 304 13.73 -42.34 11.40
N LEU A 305 14.34 -41.15 11.34
CA LEU A 305 13.76 -39.99 10.65
C LEU A 305 13.70 -40.20 9.13
N LEU A 306 14.77 -40.72 8.52
CA LEU A 306 14.79 -41.06 7.09
C LEU A 306 13.78 -42.15 6.74
N LYS A 307 13.63 -43.15 7.61
CA LYS A 307 12.66 -44.23 7.46
C LYS A 307 11.22 -43.72 7.58
N SER A 308 10.96 -42.76 8.47
CA SER A 308 9.63 -42.12 8.58
C SER A 308 9.28 -41.27 7.35
N LEU A 309 10.26 -40.60 6.73
CA LEU A 309 10.09 -39.86 5.48
C LEU A 309 9.84 -40.82 4.32
N GLU A 310 10.58 -41.93 4.26
CA GLU A 310 10.40 -43.01 3.29
C GLU A 310 9.00 -43.64 3.42
N GLU A 311 8.56 -43.94 4.64
CA GLU A 311 7.22 -44.49 4.91
C GLU A 311 6.11 -43.50 4.54
N SER A 312 6.28 -42.21 4.82
CA SER A 312 5.33 -41.17 4.44
C SER A 312 5.23 -41.01 2.91
N LEU A 313 6.38 -41.01 2.20
CA LEU A 313 6.42 -40.97 0.74
C LEU A 313 5.80 -42.23 0.11
N LYS A 314 6.11 -43.41 0.66
CA LYS A 314 5.55 -44.70 0.22
C LYS A 314 4.05 -44.76 0.45
N THR A 315 3.58 -44.24 1.57
CA THR A 315 2.14 -44.16 1.89
C THR A 315 1.46 -43.18 0.94
N THR A 316 2.01 -42.00 0.71
CA THR A 316 1.43 -41.00 -0.21
C THR A 316 1.38 -41.52 -1.65
N LEU A 317 2.45 -42.15 -2.15
CA LEU A 317 2.48 -42.79 -3.47
C LEU A 317 1.50 -43.96 -3.57
N LYS A 318 1.35 -44.74 -2.50
CA LYS A 318 0.37 -45.82 -2.43
C LYS A 318 -1.05 -45.26 -2.44
N THR A 319 -1.36 -44.25 -1.63
CA THR A 319 -2.68 -43.60 -1.61
C THR A 319 -2.99 -42.91 -2.93
N MET A 320 -1.99 -42.32 -3.60
CA MET A 320 -2.12 -41.75 -4.94
C MET A 320 -2.37 -42.84 -6.00
N GLY A 321 -1.65 -43.97 -5.90
CA GLY A 321 -1.86 -45.15 -6.74
C GLY A 321 -3.24 -45.78 -6.51
N ASP A 322 -3.67 -45.86 -5.26
CA ASP A 322 -4.98 -46.38 -4.86
C ASP A 322 -6.10 -45.44 -5.36
N SER A 323 -5.98 -44.11 -5.19
CA SER A 323 -6.93 -43.13 -5.74
C SER A 323 -6.96 -43.10 -7.28
N PHE A 324 -5.81 -43.24 -7.94
CA PHE A 324 -5.75 -43.36 -9.40
C PHE A 324 -6.40 -44.66 -9.88
N ASN A 325 -6.10 -45.77 -9.22
CA ASN A 325 -6.69 -47.08 -9.51
C ASN A 325 -8.20 -47.08 -9.23
N GLU A 326 -8.67 -46.46 -8.15
CA GLU A 326 -10.09 -46.33 -7.78
C GLU A 326 -10.85 -45.44 -8.79
N SER A 327 -10.26 -44.32 -9.23
CA SER A 327 -10.86 -43.47 -10.28
C SER A 327 -10.88 -44.11 -11.67
N MET A 328 -9.94 -45.00 -11.99
CA MET A 328 -9.88 -45.74 -13.26
C MET A 328 -10.68 -47.06 -13.23
N SER A 329 -10.94 -47.64 -12.06
CA SER A 329 -11.57 -48.96 -11.93
C SER A 329 -13.06 -48.96 -11.64
N GLY A 330 -13.60 -47.88 -11.07
CA GLY A 330 -15.04 -47.74 -10.82
C GLY A 330 -15.83 -47.32 -12.07
N SER A 331 -15.70 -46.06 -12.48
CA SER A 331 -16.53 -45.48 -13.55
C SER A 331 -16.09 -45.90 -14.96
N ALA A 332 -14.79 -45.96 -15.23
CA ALA A 332 -14.31 -46.28 -16.58
C ALA A 332 -14.54 -47.76 -16.94
N LYS A 333 -14.39 -48.70 -15.99
CA LYS A 333 -14.68 -50.11 -16.22
C LYS A 333 -16.16 -50.36 -16.50
N ASP A 334 -17.04 -49.77 -15.70
CA ASP A 334 -18.48 -49.86 -15.91
C ASP A 334 -18.91 -49.24 -17.25
N GLN A 335 -18.28 -48.12 -17.66
CA GLN A 335 -18.51 -47.50 -18.96
C GLN A 335 -17.96 -48.33 -20.13
N PHE A 336 -16.79 -48.98 -19.97
CA PHE A 336 -16.27 -49.92 -20.98
C PHE A 336 -17.16 -51.17 -21.10
N ASP A 337 -17.65 -51.72 -20.00
CA ASP A 337 -18.58 -52.84 -20.01
C ASP A 337 -19.91 -52.46 -20.69
N GLN A 338 -20.40 -51.22 -20.48
CA GLN A 338 -21.56 -50.68 -21.20
C GLN A 338 -21.31 -50.50 -22.71
N ILE A 339 -20.12 -50.06 -23.13
CA ILE A 339 -19.74 -49.96 -24.56
C ILE A 339 -19.66 -51.36 -25.20
N VAL A 340 -19.10 -52.34 -24.49
CA VAL A 340 -19.02 -53.74 -24.97
C VAL A 340 -20.41 -54.36 -25.08
N MET A 341 -21.29 -54.11 -24.11
CA MET A 341 -22.68 -54.57 -24.17
C MET A 341 -23.46 -53.94 -25.32
N THR A 342 -23.35 -52.62 -25.51
CA THR A 342 -24.04 -51.93 -26.62
C THR A 342 -23.52 -52.36 -27.99
N LEU A 343 -22.21 -52.57 -28.17
CA LEU A 343 -21.65 -53.13 -29.41
C LEU A 343 -22.17 -54.56 -29.69
N LYS A 344 -22.31 -55.38 -28.64
CA LYS A 344 -22.90 -56.72 -28.76
C LYS A 344 -24.37 -56.67 -29.16
N GLU A 345 -25.15 -55.73 -28.61
CA GLU A 345 -26.55 -55.51 -28.99
C GLU A 345 -26.69 -55.02 -30.45
N THR A 346 -25.83 -54.10 -30.88
CA THR A 346 -25.81 -53.62 -32.27
C THR A 346 -25.43 -54.73 -33.24
N ALA A 347 -24.48 -55.61 -32.87
CA ALA A 347 -24.14 -56.78 -33.66
C ALA A 347 -25.33 -57.75 -33.82
N LEU A 348 -26.08 -58.00 -32.74
CA LEU A 348 -27.29 -58.82 -32.77
C LEU A 348 -28.40 -58.18 -33.62
N LEU A 349 -28.55 -56.85 -33.59
CA LEU A 349 -29.52 -56.14 -34.43
C LEU A 349 -29.17 -56.24 -35.92
N LEU A 350 -27.89 -56.06 -36.29
CA LEU A 350 -27.40 -56.21 -37.65
C LEU A 350 -27.54 -57.65 -38.17
N GLU A 351 -27.30 -58.64 -37.31
CA GLU A 351 -27.53 -60.05 -37.63
C GLU A 351 -29.02 -60.31 -37.91
N ASN A 352 -29.93 -59.77 -37.08
CA ASN A 352 -31.37 -59.88 -37.31
C ASN A 352 -31.82 -59.18 -38.60
N MET A 353 -31.27 -58.01 -38.94
CA MET A 353 -31.55 -57.32 -40.20
C MET A 353 -31.07 -58.12 -41.42
N LYS A 354 -29.91 -58.78 -41.31
CA LYS A 354 -29.39 -59.66 -42.36
C LYS A 354 -30.29 -60.87 -42.59
N VAL A 355 -30.77 -61.52 -41.52
CA VAL A 355 -31.72 -62.64 -41.61
C VAL A 355 -33.04 -62.18 -42.25
N GLN A 356 -33.58 -61.04 -41.83
CA GLN A 356 -34.83 -60.49 -42.38
C GLN A 356 -34.69 -60.08 -43.86
N SER A 357 -33.52 -59.57 -44.27
CA SER A 357 -33.21 -59.26 -45.68
C SER A 357 -33.16 -60.51 -46.55
N SER A 358 -32.52 -61.58 -46.07
CA SER A 358 -32.48 -62.87 -46.76
C SER A 358 -33.87 -63.49 -46.92
N GLN A 359 -34.75 -63.35 -45.92
CA GLN A 359 -36.13 -63.81 -46.01
C GLN A 359 -36.92 -63.01 -47.07
N THR A 360 -36.77 -61.69 -47.08
CA THR A 360 -37.44 -60.81 -48.06
C THR A 360 -37.00 -61.12 -49.49
N GLN A 361 -35.71 -61.40 -49.70
CA GLN A 361 -35.19 -61.84 -51.00
C GLN A 361 -35.81 -63.17 -51.44
N THR A 362 -36.01 -64.09 -50.50
CA THR A 362 -36.66 -65.39 -50.76
C THR A 362 -38.12 -65.21 -51.15
N ASP A 363 -38.85 -64.34 -50.45
CA ASP A 363 -40.27 -64.05 -50.74
C ASP A 363 -40.45 -63.38 -52.11
N LEU A 364 -39.57 -62.43 -52.47
CA LEU A 364 -39.55 -61.81 -53.80
C LEU A 364 -39.29 -62.84 -54.91
N GLN A 365 -38.38 -63.78 -54.67
CA GLN A 365 -38.07 -64.84 -55.62
C GLN A 365 -39.26 -65.81 -55.80
N ALA A 366 -40.00 -66.11 -54.72
CA ALA A 366 -41.22 -66.89 -54.79
C ALA A 366 -42.31 -66.20 -55.65
N LEU A 367 -42.43 -64.88 -55.58
CA LEU A 367 -43.35 -64.11 -56.42
C LEU A 367 -42.98 -64.06 -57.89
N ILE A 368 -41.70 -63.89 -58.19
CA ILE A 368 -41.21 -63.95 -59.59
C ILE A 368 -41.58 -65.32 -60.18
N ASN A 369 -41.41 -66.39 -59.40
CA ASN A 369 -41.80 -67.73 -59.81
C ASN A 369 -43.33 -67.87 -59.97
N LEU A 370 -44.12 -67.31 -59.06
CA LEU A 370 -45.59 -67.36 -59.12
C LEU A 370 -46.14 -66.58 -60.33
N ALA A 371 -45.60 -65.39 -60.61
CA ALA A 371 -45.93 -64.58 -61.78
C ALA A 371 -45.54 -65.27 -63.09
N ARG A 372 -44.34 -65.88 -63.14
CA ARG A 372 -43.88 -66.66 -64.29
C ARG A 372 -44.79 -67.86 -64.56
N ASN A 373 -45.09 -68.65 -63.53
CA ASN A 373 -45.98 -69.80 -63.64
C ASN A 373 -47.41 -69.39 -64.02
N SER A 374 -47.91 -68.27 -63.50
CA SER A 374 -49.24 -67.74 -63.88
C SER A 374 -49.28 -67.33 -65.35
N THR A 375 -48.24 -66.63 -65.84
CA THR A 375 -48.14 -66.21 -67.24
C THR A 375 -48.04 -67.41 -68.18
N GLU A 376 -47.24 -68.42 -67.79
CA GLU A 376 -47.13 -69.67 -68.54
C GLU A 376 -48.48 -70.39 -68.61
N LYS A 377 -49.18 -70.53 -67.48
CA LYS A 377 -50.51 -71.14 -67.44
C LYS A 377 -51.55 -70.37 -68.26
N GLN A 378 -51.46 -69.04 -68.31
CA GLN A 378 -52.33 -68.18 -69.12
C GLN A 378 -52.07 -68.35 -70.62
N ILE A 379 -50.81 -68.51 -71.04
CA ILE A 379 -50.46 -68.81 -72.44
C ILE A 379 -50.98 -70.19 -72.83
N THR A 380 -50.77 -71.21 -71.99
CA THR A 380 -51.26 -72.57 -72.27
C THR A 380 -52.78 -72.61 -72.36
N THR A 381 -53.49 -71.96 -71.42
CA THR A 381 -54.96 -71.88 -71.46
C THR A 381 -55.45 -71.11 -72.69
N GLY A 382 -54.75 -70.03 -73.08
CA GLY A 382 -55.07 -69.29 -74.31
C GLY A 382 -54.88 -70.14 -75.58
N GLN A 383 -53.86 -70.99 -75.61
CA GLN A 383 -53.66 -71.94 -76.72
C GLN A 383 -54.79 -72.97 -76.77
N GLU A 384 -55.18 -73.57 -75.64
CA GLU A 384 -56.32 -74.50 -75.56
C GLU A 384 -57.63 -73.83 -76.03
N GLN A 385 -57.85 -72.56 -75.68
CA GLN A 385 -59.03 -71.80 -76.11
C GLN A 385 -59.03 -71.52 -77.61
N VAL A 386 -57.89 -71.14 -78.19
CA VAL A 386 -57.75 -70.97 -79.66
C VAL A 386 -57.97 -72.29 -80.37
N GLU A 387 -57.47 -73.40 -79.82
CA GLU A 387 -57.66 -74.72 -80.38
C GLU A 387 -59.14 -75.15 -80.34
N ALA A 388 -59.85 -74.90 -79.23
CA ALA A 388 -61.29 -75.10 -79.13
C ALA A 388 -62.08 -74.27 -80.16
N LEU A 389 -61.69 -73.01 -80.35
CA LEU A 389 -62.30 -72.10 -81.34
C LEU A 389 -62.06 -72.60 -82.78
N THR A 390 -60.86 -73.10 -83.04
CA THR A 390 -60.50 -73.72 -84.31
C THR A 390 -61.28 -75.02 -84.53
N GLY A 391 -61.55 -75.79 -83.46
CA GLY A 391 -62.41 -76.97 -83.47
C GLY A 391 -63.84 -76.65 -83.87
N VAL A 392 -64.45 -75.64 -83.24
CA VAL A 392 -65.81 -75.17 -83.60
C VAL A 392 -65.88 -74.72 -85.07
N LEU A 393 -64.87 -73.98 -85.55
CA LEU A 393 -64.80 -73.55 -86.96
C LEU A 393 -64.62 -74.74 -87.92
N ARG A 394 -63.86 -75.75 -87.52
CA ARG A 394 -63.67 -76.97 -88.30
C ARG A 394 -64.98 -77.77 -88.39
N ASP A 395 -65.69 -77.94 -87.27
CA ASP A 395 -66.99 -78.59 -87.23
C ASP A 395 -68.02 -77.85 -88.08
N LEU A 396 -68.00 -76.51 -88.05
CA LEU A 396 -68.82 -75.65 -88.93
C LEU A 396 -68.54 -75.93 -90.41
N MET A 397 -67.26 -76.00 -90.81
CA MET A 397 -66.87 -76.30 -92.19
C MET A 397 -67.29 -77.72 -92.61
N ILE A 398 -67.21 -78.70 -91.71
CA ILE A 398 -67.65 -80.07 -91.99
C ILE A 398 -69.16 -80.12 -92.22
N GLN A 399 -69.96 -79.51 -91.32
CA GLN A 399 -71.42 -79.47 -91.45
C GLN A 399 -71.87 -78.73 -92.72
N LEU A 400 -71.20 -77.63 -93.09
CA LEU A 400 -71.46 -76.90 -94.33
C LEU A 400 -71.15 -77.76 -95.57
N LYS A 401 -70.03 -78.49 -95.55
CA LYS A 401 -69.60 -79.34 -96.67
C LYS A 401 -70.54 -80.52 -96.90
N GLU A 402 -71.05 -81.17 -95.85
CA GLU A 402 -72.02 -82.26 -96.00
C GLU A 402 -73.39 -81.79 -96.49
N THR A 403 -73.83 -80.60 -96.09
CA THR A 403 -75.22 -80.14 -96.33
C THR A 403 -75.40 -79.43 -97.69
N ALA A 404 -74.32 -79.04 -98.36
CA ALA A 404 -74.38 -78.45 -99.71
C ALA A 404 -75.04 -79.38 -100.77
N ASN A 405 -75.14 -80.68 -100.50
CA ASN A 405 -75.72 -81.66 -101.41
C ASN A 405 -77.25 -81.85 -101.30
N SER A 406 -77.95 -81.23 -100.31
CA SER A 406 -79.39 -81.48 -100.11
C SER A 406 -80.22 -80.20 -99.88
N SER A 407 -80.84 -79.69 -100.95
CA SER A 407 -81.93 -78.68 -101.07
C SER A 407 -81.85 -77.35 -100.27
N VAL A 408 -82.20 -76.25 -100.95
CA VAL A 408 -82.14 -74.86 -100.42
C VAL A 408 -83.08 -74.62 -99.21
N ASN A 409 -84.20 -75.34 -99.11
CA ASN A 409 -85.16 -75.12 -98.02
C ASN A 409 -84.71 -75.73 -96.68
N ASP A 410 -84.00 -76.86 -96.73
CA ASP A 410 -83.36 -77.48 -95.56
C ASP A 410 -82.15 -76.66 -95.08
N MET A 411 -81.48 -75.98 -96.01
CA MET A 411 -80.36 -75.10 -95.74
C MET A 411 -80.78 -73.89 -94.87
N THR A 412 -81.93 -73.26 -95.09
CA THR A 412 -82.36 -72.10 -94.28
C THR A 412 -82.67 -72.48 -92.84
N LEU A 413 -83.39 -73.59 -92.60
CA LEU A 413 -83.71 -74.04 -91.24
C LEU A 413 -82.44 -74.47 -90.49
N LYS A 414 -81.52 -75.19 -91.15
CA LYS A 414 -80.29 -75.65 -90.52
C LYS A 414 -79.22 -74.56 -90.39
N LEU A 415 -79.10 -73.62 -91.32
CA LEU A 415 -78.27 -72.43 -91.13
C LEU A 415 -78.76 -71.60 -89.94
N THR A 416 -80.08 -71.52 -89.73
CA THR A 416 -80.64 -70.88 -88.53
C THR A 416 -80.24 -71.63 -87.25
N ALA A 417 -80.29 -72.97 -87.25
CA ALA A 417 -79.83 -73.79 -86.13
C ALA A 417 -78.32 -73.67 -85.89
N VAL A 418 -77.52 -73.64 -86.94
CA VAL A 418 -76.06 -73.44 -86.88
C VAL A 418 -75.72 -72.04 -86.36
N THR A 419 -76.43 -71.00 -86.80
CA THR A 419 -76.22 -69.63 -86.31
C THR A 419 -76.60 -69.50 -84.83
N LEU A 420 -77.70 -70.15 -84.41
CA LEU A 420 -78.10 -70.22 -83.00
C LEU A 420 -77.06 -71.00 -82.16
N GLY A 421 -76.61 -72.17 -82.63
CA GLY A 421 -75.62 -72.98 -81.92
C GLY A 421 -74.23 -72.34 -81.85
N LEU A 422 -73.81 -71.65 -82.91
CA LEU A 422 -72.56 -70.87 -82.92
C LEU A 422 -72.67 -69.68 -81.97
N SER A 423 -73.81 -68.97 -81.98
CA SER A 423 -74.06 -67.87 -81.04
C SER A 423 -74.05 -68.36 -79.59
N GLU A 424 -74.64 -69.52 -79.30
CA GLU A 424 -74.64 -70.13 -77.97
C GLU A 424 -73.22 -70.53 -77.54
N LYS A 425 -72.44 -71.16 -78.43
CA LYS A 425 -71.06 -71.56 -78.12
C LYS A 425 -70.10 -70.38 -78.00
N VAL A 426 -70.24 -69.35 -78.83
CA VAL A 426 -69.46 -68.11 -78.71
C VAL A 426 -69.85 -67.36 -77.42
N SER A 427 -71.14 -67.37 -77.04
CA SER A 427 -71.59 -66.79 -75.78
C SER A 427 -71.01 -67.55 -74.58
N GLN A 428 -71.06 -68.89 -74.58
CA GLN A 428 -70.45 -69.71 -73.53
C GLN A 428 -68.93 -69.49 -73.42
N LEU A 429 -68.23 -69.40 -74.56
CA LEU A 429 -66.80 -69.10 -74.56
C LEU A 429 -66.52 -67.69 -74.02
N GLY A 430 -67.32 -66.70 -74.42
CA GLY A 430 -67.22 -65.33 -73.91
C GLY A 430 -67.42 -65.27 -72.40
N GLU A 431 -68.37 -66.04 -71.85
CA GLU A 431 -68.64 -66.13 -70.42
C GLU A 431 -67.49 -66.81 -69.66
N GLN A 432 -66.97 -67.95 -70.15
CA GLN A 432 -65.82 -68.63 -69.55
C GLN A 432 -64.54 -67.78 -69.59
N MET A 433 -64.30 -67.08 -70.69
CA MET A 433 -63.14 -66.21 -70.85
C MET A 433 -63.23 -64.99 -69.93
N ALA A 434 -64.43 -64.41 -69.78
CA ALA A 434 -64.68 -63.36 -68.79
C ALA A 434 -64.45 -63.85 -67.36
N GLU A 435 -64.92 -65.05 -67.01
CA GLU A 435 -64.74 -65.63 -65.67
C GLU A 435 -63.26 -65.90 -65.34
N VAL A 436 -62.52 -66.53 -66.26
CA VAL A 436 -61.09 -66.83 -66.07
C VAL A 436 -60.26 -65.54 -66.01
N MET A 437 -60.55 -64.55 -66.86
CA MET A 437 -59.83 -63.28 -66.87
C MET A 437 -60.14 -62.46 -65.61
N GLN A 438 -61.39 -62.46 -65.13
CA GLN A 438 -61.78 -61.83 -63.87
C GLN A 438 -61.09 -62.48 -62.67
N LYS A 439 -61.04 -63.81 -62.63
CA LYS A 439 -60.37 -64.56 -61.55
C LYS A 439 -58.86 -64.34 -61.55
N SER A 440 -58.21 -64.42 -62.72
CA SER A 440 -56.77 -64.18 -62.87
C SER A 440 -56.38 -62.74 -62.51
N SER A 441 -57.19 -61.75 -62.92
CA SER A 441 -56.98 -60.35 -62.54
C SER A 441 -57.12 -60.15 -61.03
N THR A 442 -58.09 -60.83 -60.39
CA THR A 442 -58.31 -60.75 -58.94
C THR A 442 -57.15 -61.38 -58.17
N ASP A 443 -56.70 -62.57 -58.58
CA ASP A 443 -55.58 -63.27 -57.94
C ASP A 443 -54.26 -62.50 -58.08
N THR A 444 -54.01 -61.91 -59.25
CA THR A 444 -52.83 -61.07 -59.51
C THR A 444 -52.88 -59.77 -58.70
N THR A 445 -54.05 -59.14 -58.60
CA THR A 445 -54.24 -57.92 -57.78
C THR A 445 -54.06 -58.21 -56.30
N ASN A 446 -54.57 -59.33 -55.81
CA ASN A 446 -54.40 -59.74 -54.42
C ASN A 446 -52.94 -60.07 -54.10
N ALA A 447 -52.24 -60.79 -54.97
CA ALA A 447 -50.81 -61.05 -54.82
C ALA A 447 -49.98 -59.75 -54.82
N ALA A 448 -50.28 -58.81 -55.73
CA ALA A 448 -49.62 -57.51 -55.78
C ALA A 448 -49.89 -56.68 -54.51
N LYS A 449 -51.12 -56.70 -53.99
CA LYS A 449 -51.49 -56.03 -52.74
C LYS A 449 -50.73 -56.60 -51.54
N ASP A 450 -50.60 -57.93 -51.46
CA ASP A 450 -49.88 -58.61 -50.38
C ASP A 450 -48.39 -58.25 -50.38
N VAL A 451 -47.79 -58.08 -51.56
CA VAL A 451 -46.39 -57.59 -51.72
C VAL A 451 -46.23 -56.16 -51.29
N ILE A 452 -47.09 -55.26 -51.77
CA ILE A 452 -47.01 -53.84 -51.43
C ILE A 452 -47.19 -53.67 -49.91
N GLN A 453 -48.08 -54.45 -49.30
CA GLN A 453 -48.28 -54.46 -47.87
C GLN A 453 -47.05 -54.98 -47.12
N LYS A 454 -46.52 -56.15 -47.47
CA LYS A 454 -45.30 -56.70 -46.84
C LYS A 454 -44.07 -55.82 -47.02
N ALA A 455 -43.92 -55.18 -48.18
CA ALA A 455 -42.85 -54.21 -48.44
C ALA A 455 -43.03 -52.93 -47.63
N GLY A 456 -44.27 -52.45 -47.48
CA GLY A 456 -44.61 -51.33 -46.60
C GLY A 456 -44.32 -51.64 -45.13
N ASP A 457 -44.72 -52.81 -44.65
CA ASP A 457 -44.46 -53.28 -43.29
C ASP A 457 -42.96 -53.45 -43.03
N TRP A 458 -42.22 -54.01 -43.98
CA TRP A 458 -40.76 -54.10 -43.92
C TRP A 458 -40.10 -52.72 -43.86
N SER A 459 -40.50 -51.78 -44.73
CA SER A 459 -39.97 -50.42 -44.75
C SER A 459 -40.22 -49.68 -43.43
N ASN A 460 -41.43 -49.79 -42.89
CA ASN A 460 -41.80 -49.17 -41.61
C ASN A 460 -41.01 -49.76 -40.44
N GLN A 461 -40.85 -51.09 -40.40
CA GLN A 461 -40.06 -51.76 -39.39
C GLN A 461 -38.56 -51.42 -39.49
N ASN A 462 -38.02 -51.31 -40.70
CA ASN A 462 -36.62 -50.92 -40.90
C ASN A 462 -36.38 -49.46 -40.50
N SER A 463 -37.31 -48.55 -40.81
CA SER A 463 -37.23 -47.15 -40.37
C SER A 463 -37.20 -47.06 -38.85
N ALA A 464 -38.14 -47.73 -38.16
CA ALA A 464 -38.20 -47.72 -36.71
C ALA A 464 -36.93 -48.32 -36.05
N LYS A 465 -36.36 -49.38 -36.62
CA LYS A 465 -35.09 -49.98 -36.14
C LYS A 465 -33.89 -49.07 -36.42
N LEU A 466 -33.87 -48.35 -37.54
CA LEU A 466 -32.85 -47.34 -37.86
C LEU A 466 -32.92 -46.14 -36.91
N ASP A 467 -34.13 -45.67 -36.59
CA ASP A 467 -34.33 -44.59 -35.63
C ASP A 467 -33.81 -44.99 -34.23
N GLN A 468 -34.11 -46.21 -33.78
CA GLN A 468 -33.56 -46.74 -32.51
C GLN A 468 -32.02 -46.87 -32.54
N LEU A 469 -31.44 -47.22 -33.69
CA LEU A 469 -30.00 -47.32 -33.85
C LEU A 469 -29.36 -45.93 -33.80
N ILE A 470 -29.96 -44.93 -34.46
CA ILE A 470 -29.50 -43.53 -34.41
C ILE A 470 -29.57 -42.98 -32.98
N GLU A 471 -30.67 -43.21 -32.27
CA GLU A 471 -30.85 -42.77 -30.87
C GLU A 471 -29.79 -43.39 -29.94
N LYS A 472 -29.54 -44.70 -30.08
CA LYS A 472 -28.46 -45.38 -29.33
C LYS A 472 -27.07 -44.86 -29.70
N TYR A 473 -26.79 -44.60 -30.98
CA TYR A 473 -25.52 -44.03 -31.42
C TYR A 473 -25.31 -42.61 -30.89
N GLN A 474 -26.37 -41.81 -30.77
CA GLN A 474 -26.30 -40.46 -30.24
C GLN A 474 -25.96 -40.45 -28.75
N SER A 475 -26.56 -41.36 -27.96
CA SER A 475 -26.22 -41.57 -26.54
C SER A 475 -24.76 -42.05 -26.36
N GLN A 476 -24.25 -42.87 -27.29
CA GLN A 476 -22.86 -43.36 -27.25
C GLN A 476 -21.83 -42.23 -27.48
N ILE A 477 -22.18 -41.22 -28.29
CA ILE A 477 -21.34 -40.04 -28.52
C ILE A 477 -21.25 -39.19 -27.24
N GLU A 478 -22.35 -39.08 -26.50
CA GLU A 478 -22.42 -38.31 -25.24
C GLU A 478 -21.57 -38.96 -24.13
N LEU A 479 -21.70 -40.28 -23.93
CA LEU A 479 -20.85 -41.07 -23.01
C LEU A 479 -19.36 -40.99 -23.36
N THR A 480 -19.01 -40.98 -24.66
CA THR A 480 -17.61 -40.84 -25.10
C THR A 480 -17.07 -39.44 -24.81
N SER A 481 -17.92 -38.41 -24.87
CA SER A 481 -17.56 -37.05 -24.49
C SER A 481 -17.33 -36.93 -22.98
N GLU A 482 -18.21 -37.50 -22.16
CA GLU A 482 -18.05 -37.52 -20.70
C GLU A 482 -16.78 -38.25 -20.25
N LEU A 483 -16.43 -39.37 -20.90
CA LEU A 483 -15.18 -40.10 -20.65
C LEU A 483 -13.96 -39.21 -20.97
N LYS A 484 -13.99 -38.50 -22.10
CA LYS A 484 -12.94 -37.54 -22.50
C LYS A 484 -12.79 -36.40 -21.49
N ASP A 485 -13.91 -35.85 -21.02
CA ASP A 485 -13.90 -34.75 -20.06
C ASP A 485 -13.36 -35.21 -18.70
N SER A 486 -13.76 -36.40 -18.25
CA SER A 486 -13.23 -37.02 -17.02
C SER A 486 -11.73 -37.30 -17.11
N LEU A 487 -11.24 -37.84 -18.24
CA LEU A 487 -9.81 -38.02 -18.51
C LEU A 487 -9.05 -36.68 -18.54
N THR A 488 -9.65 -35.63 -19.08
CA THR A 488 -9.06 -34.29 -19.13
C THR A 488 -8.96 -33.68 -17.74
N ILE A 489 -10.00 -33.81 -16.91
CA ILE A 489 -10.01 -33.36 -15.51
C ILE A 489 -8.95 -34.10 -14.70
N ALA A 490 -8.83 -35.43 -14.88
CA ALA A 490 -7.81 -36.23 -14.22
C ALA A 490 -6.39 -35.79 -14.63
N LEU A 491 -6.15 -35.54 -15.92
CA LEU A 491 -4.87 -35.00 -16.44
C LEU A 491 -4.54 -33.61 -15.87
N LEU A 492 -5.55 -32.74 -15.74
CA LEU A 492 -5.39 -31.42 -15.14
C LEU A 492 -5.06 -31.51 -13.65
N GLY A 493 -5.75 -32.39 -12.90
CA GLY A 493 -5.47 -32.64 -11.48
C GLY A 493 -4.08 -33.24 -11.25
N PHE A 494 -3.64 -34.13 -12.14
CA PHE A 494 -2.28 -34.68 -12.12
C PHE A 494 -1.22 -33.59 -12.40
N LYS A 495 -1.46 -32.72 -13.39
CA LYS A 495 -0.58 -31.59 -13.71
C LYS A 495 -0.50 -30.57 -12.56
N ASP A 496 -1.62 -30.26 -11.92
CA ASP A 496 -1.67 -29.38 -10.74
C ASP A 496 -0.90 -29.97 -9.56
N SER A 497 -1.01 -31.29 -9.34
CA SER A 497 -0.28 -32.01 -8.31
C SER A 497 1.23 -32.02 -8.55
N ILE A 498 1.68 -32.17 -9.80
CA ILE A 498 3.10 -32.02 -10.17
C ILE A 498 3.57 -30.57 -9.94
N GLY A 499 2.74 -29.58 -10.24
CA GLY A 499 3.01 -28.17 -9.93
C GLY A 499 3.21 -27.93 -8.43
N LYS A 500 2.29 -28.46 -7.61
CA LYS A 500 2.39 -28.43 -6.14
C LYS A 500 3.64 -29.13 -5.61
N TYR A 501 4.05 -30.26 -6.22
CA TYR A 501 5.30 -30.94 -5.87
C TYR A 501 6.54 -30.08 -6.18
N GLY A 502 6.56 -29.42 -7.34
CA GLY A 502 7.61 -28.47 -7.69
C GLY A 502 7.67 -27.28 -6.73
N GLN A 503 6.51 -26.80 -6.28
CA GLN A 503 6.43 -25.70 -5.32
C GLN A 503 6.87 -26.10 -3.92
N VAL A 504 6.43 -27.24 -3.39
CA VAL A 504 6.90 -27.78 -2.09
C VAL A 504 8.42 -28.02 -2.11
N THR A 505 8.98 -28.47 -3.23
CA THR A 505 10.43 -28.64 -3.38
C THR A 505 11.16 -27.30 -3.39
N SER A 506 10.58 -26.27 -4.01
CA SER A 506 11.08 -24.90 -3.99
C SER A 506 11.02 -24.29 -2.59
N ASP A 507 9.90 -24.49 -1.88
CA ASP A 507 9.69 -24.00 -0.53
C ASP A 507 10.65 -24.68 0.46
N LEU A 508 10.89 -25.99 0.31
CA LEU A 508 11.92 -26.71 1.09
C LEU A 508 13.33 -26.18 0.83
N LYS A 509 13.64 -25.84 -0.42
CA LYS A 509 14.92 -25.21 -0.77
C LYS A 509 15.06 -23.83 -0.14
N GLN A 510 13.99 -23.02 -0.17
CA GLN A 510 13.96 -21.70 0.45
C GLN A 510 14.10 -21.79 1.98
N VAL A 511 13.40 -22.73 2.63
CA VAL A 511 13.56 -22.98 4.08
C VAL A 511 15.00 -23.40 4.41
N THR A 512 15.63 -24.21 3.55
CA THR A 512 17.04 -24.59 3.72
C THR A 512 17.97 -23.38 3.60
N ASP A 513 17.72 -22.48 2.65
CA ASP A 513 18.47 -21.24 2.46
C ASP A 513 18.27 -20.28 3.65
N ASP A 514 17.04 -20.16 4.16
CA ASP A 514 16.69 -19.34 5.33
C ASP A 514 17.30 -19.88 6.62
N VAL A 515 17.34 -21.20 6.81
CA VAL A 515 18.04 -21.86 7.93
C VAL A 515 19.55 -21.61 7.84
N ASN A 516 20.14 -21.67 6.65
CA ASN A 516 21.56 -21.34 6.44
C ASN A 516 21.84 -19.85 6.72
N LEU A 517 20.93 -18.95 6.32
CA LEU A 517 21.03 -17.52 6.62
C LEU A 517 20.90 -17.24 8.11
N SER A 518 19.92 -17.86 8.79
CA SER A 518 19.74 -17.74 10.24
C SER A 518 20.92 -18.29 11.02
N THR A 519 21.52 -19.40 10.55
CA THR A 519 22.74 -19.95 11.16
C THR A 519 23.92 -18.98 11.02
N LYS A 520 24.09 -18.35 9.86
CA LYS A 520 25.11 -17.30 9.65
C LYS A 520 24.87 -16.08 10.55
N LEU A 521 23.62 -15.59 10.63
CA LEU A 521 23.24 -14.47 11.49
C LEU A 521 23.44 -14.80 12.97
N MET A 522 23.11 -16.01 13.40
CA MET A 522 23.30 -16.46 14.78
C MET A 522 24.79 -16.58 15.13
N THR A 523 25.63 -17.00 14.18
CA THR A 523 27.10 -17.00 14.35
C THR A 523 27.65 -15.57 14.45
N GLN A 524 27.14 -14.63 13.64
CA GLN A 524 27.52 -13.21 13.72
C GLN A 524 27.06 -12.56 15.03
N VAL A 525 25.81 -12.79 15.45
CA VAL A 525 25.29 -12.30 16.73
C VAL A 525 26.10 -12.86 17.89
N SER A 526 26.50 -14.14 17.84
CA SER A 526 27.37 -14.73 18.85
C SER A 526 28.76 -14.08 18.88
N ALA A 527 29.31 -13.70 17.73
CA ALA A 527 30.58 -12.97 17.66
C ALA A 527 30.44 -11.55 18.25
N THR A 528 29.38 -10.81 17.88
CA THR A 528 29.10 -9.48 18.43
C THR A 528 28.84 -9.51 19.93
N ILE A 529 28.15 -10.54 20.45
CA ILE A 529 27.97 -10.72 21.89
C ILE A 529 29.32 -10.92 22.59
N LYS A 530 30.23 -11.70 22.00
CA LYS A 530 31.57 -11.91 22.53
C LYS A 530 32.40 -10.61 22.55
N ASP A 531 32.36 -9.85 21.46
CA ASP A 531 33.04 -8.54 21.37
C ASP A 531 32.47 -7.52 22.35
N ASN A 532 31.15 -7.51 22.55
CA ASN A 532 30.49 -6.67 23.55
C ASN A 532 30.84 -7.09 24.98
N GLN A 533 30.96 -8.40 25.27
CA GLN A 533 31.43 -8.88 26.57
C GLN A 533 32.87 -8.44 26.86
N GLU A 534 33.76 -8.46 25.85
CA GLU A 534 35.13 -8.00 25.98
C GLU A 534 35.23 -6.48 26.16
N SER A 535 34.39 -5.73 25.46
CA SER A 535 34.25 -4.28 25.62
C SER A 535 33.72 -3.89 27.00
N LEU A 536 32.71 -4.61 27.52
CA LEU A 536 32.20 -4.41 28.88
C LEU A 536 33.25 -4.71 29.94
N LYS A 537 34.08 -5.73 29.73
CA LYS A 537 35.21 -6.04 30.63
C LYS A 537 36.24 -4.91 30.64
N THR A 538 36.53 -4.32 29.48
CA THR A 538 37.42 -3.16 29.35
C THR A 538 36.84 -1.91 30.03
N ILE A 539 35.55 -1.63 29.82
CA ILE A 539 34.85 -0.51 30.47
C ILE A 539 34.83 -0.68 31.99
N ALA A 540 34.57 -1.90 32.50
CA ALA A 540 34.63 -2.19 33.93
C ALA A 540 36.05 -1.97 34.50
N GLY A 541 37.09 -2.30 33.73
CA GLY A 541 38.49 -2.03 34.06
C GLY A 541 38.79 -0.53 34.17
N LEU A 542 38.43 0.25 33.13
CA LEU A 542 38.61 1.70 33.11
C LEU A 542 37.80 2.40 34.21
N THR A 543 36.58 1.94 34.48
CA THR A 543 35.73 2.48 35.56
C THR A 543 36.38 2.25 36.93
N LYS A 544 36.98 1.08 37.16
CA LYS A 544 37.72 0.79 38.40
C LYS A 544 38.92 1.74 38.56
N GLU A 545 39.67 1.98 37.49
CA GLU A 545 40.80 2.90 37.48
C GLU A 545 40.36 4.35 37.73
N GLN A 546 39.25 4.77 37.13
CA GLN A 546 38.69 6.11 37.29
C GLN A 546 38.16 6.35 38.71
N ILE A 547 37.55 5.34 39.34
CA ILE A 547 37.16 5.37 40.76
C ILE A 547 38.40 5.52 41.66
N GLN A 548 39.50 4.83 41.36
CA GLN A 548 40.75 4.98 42.10
C GLN A 548 41.35 6.38 41.94
N GLN A 549 41.36 6.92 40.71
CA GLN A 549 41.82 8.28 40.46
C GLN A 549 40.96 9.33 41.18
N LEU A 550 39.63 9.16 41.20
CA LEU A 550 38.72 10.03 41.96
C LEU A 550 38.96 9.96 43.46
N GLN A 551 39.24 8.78 44.01
CA GLN A 551 39.61 8.64 45.43
C GLN A 551 40.90 9.39 45.77
N VAL A 552 41.92 9.30 44.90
CA VAL A 552 43.18 10.05 45.05
C VAL A 552 42.93 11.55 44.93
N ALA A 553 42.22 12.00 43.90
CA ALA A 553 41.90 13.42 43.70
C ALA A 553 41.10 14.01 44.87
N ASN A 554 40.18 13.26 45.47
CA ASN A 554 39.40 13.69 46.63
C ASN A 554 40.28 13.80 47.89
N LYS A 555 41.26 12.90 48.04
CA LYS A 555 42.26 12.99 49.11
C LYS A 555 43.16 14.22 48.93
N ASP A 556 43.62 14.49 47.71
CA ASP A 556 44.43 15.65 47.39
C ASP A 556 43.64 16.96 47.56
N GLN A 557 42.36 16.97 47.18
CA GLN A 557 41.47 18.10 47.38
C GLN A 557 41.29 18.41 48.87
N LYS A 558 41.15 17.39 49.73
CA LYS A 558 41.08 17.57 51.18
C LYS A 558 42.38 18.18 51.74
N GLU A 559 43.53 17.75 51.23
CA GLU A 559 44.83 18.30 51.63
C GLU A 559 44.97 19.77 51.19
N VAL A 560 44.58 20.11 49.96
CA VAL A 560 44.57 21.49 49.46
C VAL A 560 43.65 22.38 50.30
N TRP A 561 42.45 21.92 50.66
CA TRP A 561 41.55 22.67 51.54
C TRP A 561 42.16 22.93 52.92
N ASN A 562 42.88 21.95 53.48
CA ASN A 562 43.59 22.11 54.74
C ASN A 562 44.72 23.14 54.62
N GLN A 563 45.47 23.11 53.52
CA GLN A 563 46.52 24.10 53.23
C GLN A 563 45.95 25.51 53.05
N ILE A 564 44.81 25.66 52.37
CA ILE A 564 44.12 26.95 52.22
C ILE A 564 43.68 27.49 53.59
N TYR A 565 43.12 26.62 54.45
CA TYR A 565 42.72 27.01 55.80
C TYR A 565 43.91 27.53 56.61
N GLN A 566 45.02 26.79 56.62
CA GLN A 566 46.26 27.21 57.30
C GLN A 566 46.86 28.49 56.69
N SER A 567 46.79 28.66 55.37
CA SER A 567 47.25 29.87 54.69
C SER A 567 46.39 31.07 55.08
N MET A 568 45.07 30.93 55.15
CA MET A 568 44.17 32.00 55.59
C MET A 568 44.39 32.38 57.05
N GLU A 569 44.70 31.43 57.91
CA GLU A 569 45.08 31.71 59.30
C GLU A 569 46.39 32.51 59.38
N LYS A 570 47.41 32.13 58.58
CA LYS A 570 48.64 32.91 58.46
C LYS A 570 48.43 34.30 57.85
N TYR A 571 47.54 34.42 56.86
CA TYR A 571 47.16 35.72 56.28
C TYR A 571 46.52 36.62 57.34
N LYS A 572 45.61 36.08 58.16
CA LYS A 572 44.99 36.82 59.26
C LYS A 572 46.03 37.34 60.25
N ASP A 573 46.97 36.49 60.68
CA ASP A 573 48.05 36.90 61.60
C ASP A 573 48.98 37.95 60.97
N THR A 574 49.33 37.79 59.69
CA THR A 574 50.16 38.75 58.96
C THR A 574 49.46 40.10 58.81
N PHE A 575 48.17 40.10 58.44
CA PHE A 575 47.39 41.32 58.34
C PHE A 575 47.29 42.05 59.68
N GLN A 576 47.07 41.30 60.77
CA GLN A 576 46.99 41.86 62.12
C GLN A 576 48.34 42.47 62.55
N LYS A 577 49.46 41.83 62.19
CA LYS A 577 50.80 42.40 62.38
C LYS A 577 51.03 43.66 61.55
N VAL A 578 50.66 43.65 60.26
CA VAL A 578 50.79 44.81 59.37
C VAL A 578 49.94 45.97 59.87
N GLU A 579 48.71 45.72 60.34
CA GLU A 579 47.84 46.74 60.94
C GLU A 579 48.50 47.38 62.17
N ASN A 580 49.05 46.56 63.07
CA ASN A 580 49.77 47.05 64.25
C ASN A 580 51.03 47.85 63.87
N SER A 581 51.85 47.34 62.94
CA SER A 581 53.05 48.05 62.48
C SER A 581 52.72 49.34 61.73
N ALA A 582 51.64 49.37 60.94
CA ALA A 582 51.18 50.59 60.29
C ALA A 582 50.74 51.63 61.32
N LYS A 583 50.02 51.21 62.37
CA LYS A 583 49.64 52.08 63.48
C LYS A 583 50.87 52.65 64.21
N GLU A 584 51.87 51.83 64.48
CA GLU A 584 53.14 52.28 65.06
C GLU A 584 53.89 53.25 64.15
N LEU A 585 53.98 52.95 62.84
CA LEU A 585 54.60 53.84 61.87
C LEU A 585 53.87 55.17 61.75
N PHE A 586 52.54 55.19 61.78
CA PHE A 586 51.77 56.44 61.78
C PHE A 586 52.03 57.27 63.03
N LEU A 587 52.12 56.64 64.20
CA LEU A 587 52.48 57.32 65.44
C LEU A 587 53.91 57.88 65.36
N GLN A 588 54.88 57.09 64.90
CA GLN A 588 56.27 57.53 64.72
C GLN A 588 56.40 58.62 63.67
N LEU A 589 55.65 58.57 62.57
CA LEU A 589 55.67 59.60 61.53
C LEU A 589 55.09 60.90 62.07
N SER A 590 54.00 60.83 62.84
CA SER A 590 53.43 62.01 63.50
C SER A 590 54.42 62.64 64.48
N ASP A 591 55.14 61.82 65.25
CA ASP A 591 56.14 62.29 66.21
C ASP A 591 57.36 62.88 65.51
N ASN A 592 57.86 62.22 64.46
CA ASN A 592 58.96 62.71 63.63
C ASN A 592 58.60 63.98 62.85
N LEU A 593 57.35 64.14 62.38
CA LEU A 593 56.93 65.37 61.70
C LEU A 593 56.85 66.54 62.69
N ASN A 594 56.38 66.31 63.91
CA ASN A 594 56.42 67.33 64.97
C ASN A 594 57.87 67.70 65.32
N ASN A 595 58.72 66.71 65.56
CA ASN A 595 60.13 66.92 65.88
C ASN A 595 60.89 67.58 64.71
N TYR A 596 60.60 67.19 63.46
CA TYR A 596 61.18 67.84 62.27
C TYR A 596 60.74 69.30 62.14
N THR A 597 59.50 69.62 62.49
CA THR A 597 59.03 71.02 62.50
C THR A 597 59.77 71.83 63.56
N GLU A 598 59.96 71.27 64.75
CA GLU A 598 60.70 71.89 65.86
C GLU A 598 62.20 72.08 65.53
N ILE A 599 62.86 71.03 65.01
CA ILE A 599 64.26 71.08 64.55
C ILE A 599 64.44 72.04 63.38
N THR A 600 63.48 72.11 62.45
CA THR A 600 63.55 73.05 61.32
C THR A 600 63.44 74.49 61.81
N GLU A 601 62.60 74.77 62.80
CA GLU A 601 62.50 76.08 63.43
C GLU A 601 63.81 76.47 64.16
N GLU A 602 64.42 75.52 64.88
CA GLU A 602 65.72 75.70 65.55
C GLU A 602 66.88 75.89 64.56
N ASN A 603 66.94 75.07 63.50
CA ASN A 603 67.94 75.19 62.45
C ASN A 603 67.77 76.49 61.66
N PHE A 604 66.55 76.97 61.43
CA PHE A 604 66.32 78.25 60.77
C PHE A 604 66.82 79.41 61.64
N LYS A 605 66.57 79.37 62.96
CA LYS A 605 67.19 80.32 63.92
C LYS A 605 68.71 80.28 63.86
N THR A 606 69.29 79.09 63.84
CA THR A 606 70.76 78.91 63.77
C THR A 606 71.34 79.39 62.43
N LEU A 607 70.68 79.09 61.31
CA LEU A 607 71.10 79.53 59.98
C LEU A 607 71.07 81.06 59.88
N VAL A 608 70.04 81.71 60.41
CA VAL A 608 69.98 83.17 60.48
C VAL A 608 71.14 83.72 61.29
N GLN A 609 71.48 83.10 62.43
CA GLN A 609 72.62 83.50 63.24
C GLN A 609 73.97 83.33 62.51
N VAL A 610 74.23 82.17 61.92
CA VAL A 610 75.47 81.85 61.20
C VAL A 610 75.62 82.66 59.92
N SER A 611 74.52 82.87 59.18
CA SER A 611 74.53 83.69 57.97
C SER A 611 74.89 85.14 58.31
N ASN A 612 74.40 85.67 59.43
CA ASN A 612 74.77 87.00 59.90
C ASN A 612 76.29 87.10 60.22
N GLU A 613 76.89 86.06 60.81
CA GLU A 613 78.35 85.99 61.01
C GLU A 613 79.12 85.90 59.68
N HIS A 614 78.69 85.06 58.74
CA HIS A 614 79.34 84.93 57.43
C HIS A 614 79.23 86.18 56.58
N PHE A 615 78.10 86.89 56.59
CA PHE A 615 78.00 88.19 55.93
C PHE A 615 78.98 89.19 56.57
N GLY A 616 79.11 89.20 57.89
CA GLY A 616 80.13 89.99 58.59
C GLY A 616 81.56 89.65 58.15
N ASN A 617 81.87 88.36 57.99
CA ASN A 617 83.20 87.89 57.58
C ASN A 617 83.48 88.08 56.07
N ALA A 618 82.49 87.91 55.21
CA ALA A 618 82.62 88.11 53.76
C ALA A 618 82.83 89.59 53.41
N VAL A 619 82.18 90.51 54.14
CA VAL A 619 82.46 91.95 54.02
C VAL A 619 83.91 92.27 54.38
N LYS A 620 84.48 91.61 55.41
CA LYS A 620 85.91 91.68 55.72
C LYS A 620 86.80 91.11 54.61
N GLY A 621 86.44 89.96 54.03
CA GLY A 621 87.21 89.33 52.94
C GLY A 621 87.19 90.14 51.65
N LEU A 622 86.06 90.74 51.28
CA LEU A 622 85.97 91.64 50.12
C LEU A 622 86.85 92.88 50.30
N ALA A 623 86.92 93.44 51.51
CA ALA A 623 87.85 94.53 51.80
C ALA A 623 89.32 94.10 51.58
N GLN A 624 89.65 92.83 51.82
CA GLN A 624 90.99 92.27 51.61
C GLN A 624 91.30 92.02 50.13
N SER A 625 90.40 91.40 49.35
CA SER A 625 90.61 91.21 47.90
C SER A 625 90.57 92.51 47.10
N VAL A 626 89.87 93.55 47.57
CA VAL A 626 90.00 94.90 47.01
C VAL A 626 91.44 95.42 47.19
N GLY A 627 92.10 95.08 48.30
CA GLY A 627 93.53 95.35 48.50
C GLY A 627 94.44 94.64 47.50
N GLU A 628 94.13 93.40 47.11
CA GLU A 628 94.94 92.60 46.17
C GLU A 628 94.70 92.99 44.69
N LEU A 629 93.47 93.41 44.32
CA LEU A 629 93.16 93.89 42.97
C LEU A 629 93.86 95.22 42.64
N ASP A 630 94.02 96.09 43.63
CA ASP A 630 94.78 97.35 43.49
C ASP A 630 96.27 97.06 43.18
N GLU A 631 96.82 96.03 43.83
CA GLU A 631 98.20 95.56 43.63
C GLU A 631 98.42 94.90 42.25
N LEU A 632 97.44 94.13 41.75
CA LEU A 632 97.48 93.53 40.41
C LEU A 632 97.27 94.56 39.28
N LEU A 633 96.46 95.60 39.50
CA LEU A 633 96.21 96.65 38.51
C LEU A 633 97.49 97.43 38.16
N GLN A 634 98.41 97.62 39.09
CA GLN A 634 99.64 98.36 38.79
C GLN A 634 100.79 97.48 38.30
N ASN A 635 100.88 96.22 38.73
CA ASN A 635 101.75 95.26 38.05
C ASN A 635 101.39 95.12 36.55
N LEU A 636 100.11 95.27 36.18
CA LEU A 636 99.69 95.33 34.77
C LEU A 636 100.16 96.60 34.06
N ASN A 637 100.18 97.74 34.76
CA ASN A 637 100.63 99.03 34.22
C ASN A 637 102.13 99.01 33.84
N ASP A 638 102.96 98.35 34.64
CA ASP A 638 104.41 98.20 34.38
C ASP A 638 104.72 97.34 33.15
N VAL A 639 103.87 96.36 32.83
CA VAL A 639 104.08 95.45 31.70
C VAL A 639 103.71 96.10 30.36
N ILE A 640 102.71 96.98 30.32
CA ILE A 640 102.21 97.55 29.06
C ILE A 640 103.20 98.52 28.42
N HIS A 641 103.96 99.31 29.19
CA HIS A 641 104.81 100.33 28.58
C HIS A 641 106.15 99.83 28.03
N LYS A 642 106.55 98.58 28.30
CA LYS A 642 107.87 98.06 27.93
C LYS A 642 107.94 97.38 26.55
N LYS A 643 106.91 97.45 25.69
CA LYS A 643 106.83 96.58 24.50
C LYS A 643 106.41 97.20 23.15
N ARG A 644 106.61 98.50 22.92
CA ARG A 644 106.54 99.09 21.56
C ARG A 644 107.30 100.42 21.50
N ASP A 645 108.47 100.64 20.89
CA ASP A 645 109.37 99.90 19.97
C ASP A 645 108.75 99.11 18.81
#